data_AF-A0A836WG05-F1
#
_entry.id   AF-A0A836WG05-F1
#
_cell.length_a   1.000
_cell.length_b   1.000
_cell.length_c   1.000
_cell.angle_alpha   90.00
_cell.angle_beta   90.00
_cell.angle_gamma   90.00
#
_symmetry.space_group_name_H-M   'P 1'
#
loop_
_entity.id
_entity.type
_entity.pdbx_description
1 polymer ?
#
loop_
_entity_poly.entity_id
_entity_poly.type
_entity_poly.pdbx_seq_one_letter_code
_entity_poly.pdbx_strand_id
1 'polypeptide(L)'
;MITYVFPGQGSQEKGMGATLFDEFPELTADADTILGYSIKQLCLEDPHRQLTQTQYTQPALYVVNALSYFYKLKERGKQIHFFAGHSLGEYNALLAARAVDFDTGLKLVKKRGELMSQASGGGMAAVLNLPEQDIQAILEQNGLTSIEIANYNAPSQIVITGLTEDINRATDIFEAIGLGVRCVPLNVSAAFHSRYMRPIQEEFERFLKGFQFSELKIPVISNVTAQPYKQSEIVANLSAQITHSVKWEDSIRYLMAQGRVPMRFEETGPGDVLTKLIDKIQQATPLSVTANRPHSTLTPSKPETAFSSRPPLKQTESAASIRPESLGNQEFKHTYGLKYAYLTGAMFKGIASPELVIRMGKAGMMGFLGTGGLKLLQIESAIQVIQQALKAGEAYGMNLLHNPIKPQMEEETVDLFLKYGIKNIEAAAFMQITPALVKYRLKGLRQAANGRITPHHHIMAKLSRPEIAEAFLSPAPKHIVKNLLETNQISQQEADMSTQMPMADDICVESDSGGHTDMGIMSVILPTIIRQRNELMNKYWYADRIRVGAAGGIGTPEAAATAFILGADFILTGSINQCTVEANTSDAVKDILQDINIQDTDYAPAGDMFELGAKVQVVRKGVFFPGRGNRLYELYRHYNSLDEIDDKTKAQIQEKYFRRGFEEVYAETQAYYSEYLPEVIESAERNPKRKMALIFKWYFIQSMRLAKQGDLAHKIDYQIHCGPAMGAFNQWVKGTALENWRNRHVDEIAEKLMQETAALLKARFQSLMPTF
;
A
#
# COMPACT_ATOMS: atom_id res chain seq x y z
N MET A 1 23.82 4.69 3.02
CA MET A 1 24.83 3.69 2.59
C MET A 1 24.55 3.33 1.15
N ILE A 2 25.55 2.88 0.38
CA ILE A 2 25.41 2.51 -1.04
C ILE A 2 25.79 1.05 -1.21
N THR A 3 24.93 0.28 -1.88
CA THR A 3 25.20 -1.08 -2.33
C THR A 3 25.17 -1.12 -3.85
N TYR A 4 26.20 -1.67 -4.48
CA TYR A 4 26.11 -2.03 -5.89
C TYR A 4 25.54 -3.44 -6.01
N VAL A 5 24.55 -3.59 -6.88
CA VAL A 5 23.90 -4.87 -7.16
C VAL A 5 24.13 -5.30 -8.60
N PHE A 6 24.37 -6.59 -8.81
CA PHE A 6 24.71 -7.14 -10.12
C PHE A 6 23.62 -8.09 -10.63
N PRO A 7 23.02 -7.85 -11.81
CA PRO A 7 21.98 -8.70 -12.35
C PRO A 7 22.51 -10.06 -12.81
N GLY A 8 21.64 -11.06 -12.78
CA GLY A 8 21.88 -12.40 -13.29
C GLY A 8 21.16 -12.70 -14.60
N GLN A 9 21.10 -13.99 -14.93
CA GLN A 9 20.38 -14.51 -16.10
C GLN A 9 18.91 -14.09 -16.07
N GLY A 10 18.41 -13.62 -17.22
CA GLY A 10 17.14 -12.91 -17.37
C GLY A 10 17.30 -11.44 -17.77
N SER A 11 18.51 -10.87 -17.59
CA SER A 11 18.80 -9.47 -17.93
C SER A 11 19.59 -9.30 -19.23
N GLN A 12 19.95 -10.41 -19.90
CA GLN A 12 20.65 -10.37 -21.18
C GLN A 12 19.74 -9.86 -22.29
N GLU A 13 20.27 -9.00 -23.14
CA GLU A 13 19.61 -8.54 -24.35
C GLU A 13 20.64 -8.31 -25.45
N LYS A 14 20.23 -8.50 -26.70
CA LYS A 14 21.07 -8.15 -27.84
C LYS A 14 21.29 -6.63 -27.85
N GLY A 15 22.54 -6.22 -27.98
CA GLY A 15 22.97 -4.82 -27.89
C GLY A 15 23.54 -4.42 -26.52
N MET A 16 23.48 -5.30 -25.52
CA MET A 16 24.05 -5.01 -24.20
C MET A 16 25.56 -4.76 -24.27
N GLY A 17 26.07 -3.84 -23.45
CA GLY A 17 27.49 -3.54 -23.37
C GLY A 17 28.09 -2.76 -24.54
N ALA A 18 27.27 -2.24 -25.47
CA ALA A 18 27.69 -1.53 -26.69
C ALA A 18 28.93 -0.64 -26.52
N THR A 19 28.83 0.43 -25.73
CA THR A 19 29.93 1.39 -25.55
C THR A 19 31.02 0.86 -24.62
N LEU A 20 30.76 -0.19 -23.84
CA LEU A 20 31.68 -0.69 -22.81
C LEU A 20 32.82 -1.50 -23.41
N PHE A 21 32.57 -2.30 -24.46
CA PHE A 21 33.62 -3.10 -25.08
C PHE A 21 34.73 -2.23 -25.69
N ASP A 22 34.35 -1.11 -26.31
CA ASP A 22 35.30 -0.16 -26.90
C ASP A 22 36.01 0.71 -25.85
N GLU A 23 35.37 0.93 -24.70
CA GLU A 23 35.96 1.64 -23.55
C GLU A 23 36.98 0.78 -22.79
N PHE A 24 36.88 -0.55 -22.89
CA PHE A 24 37.76 -1.53 -22.24
C PHE A 24 38.27 -2.58 -23.24
N PRO A 25 39.08 -2.17 -24.25
CA PRO A 25 39.51 -3.05 -25.33
C PRO A 25 40.40 -4.21 -24.85
N GLU A 26 41.25 -3.98 -23.85
CA GLU A 26 42.13 -5.01 -23.28
C GLU A 26 41.33 -6.11 -22.57
N LEU A 27 40.43 -5.73 -21.65
CA LEU A 27 39.56 -6.70 -20.96
C LEU A 27 38.63 -7.44 -21.93
N THR A 28 38.21 -6.80 -23.02
CA THR A 28 37.42 -7.43 -24.07
C THR A 28 38.25 -8.48 -24.82
N ALA A 29 39.51 -8.18 -25.16
CA ALA A 29 40.42 -9.14 -25.80
C ALA A 29 40.79 -10.32 -24.88
N ASP A 30 40.97 -10.06 -23.58
CA ASP A 30 41.22 -11.12 -22.58
C ASP A 30 39.99 -12.02 -22.44
N ALA A 31 38.79 -11.43 -22.42
CA ALA A 31 37.54 -12.19 -22.43
C ALA A 31 37.42 -13.07 -23.68
N ASP A 32 37.71 -12.54 -24.86
CA ASP A 32 37.69 -13.29 -26.12
C ASP A 32 38.68 -14.47 -26.08
N THR A 33 39.87 -14.26 -25.52
CA THR A 33 40.89 -15.30 -25.35
C THR A 33 40.43 -16.40 -24.40
N ILE A 34 39.84 -16.03 -23.26
CA ILE A 34 39.33 -16.98 -22.27
C ILE A 34 38.13 -17.77 -22.81
N LEU A 35 37.25 -17.12 -23.56
CA LEU A 35 36.01 -17.72 -24.06
C LEU A 35 36.23 -18.53 -25.34
N GLY A 36 37.18 -18.12 -26.18
CA GLY A 36 37.45 -18.72 -27.49
C GLY A 36 36.53 -18.21 -28.60
N TYR A 37 35.79 -17.13 -28.36
CA TYR A 37 34.90 -16.47 -29.30
C TYR A 37 34.76 -14.98 -28.93
N SER A 38 34.31 -14.14 -29.87
CA SER A 38 34.16 -12.71 -29.60
C SER A 38 32.95 -12.43 -28.72
N ILE A 39 33.19 -11.93 -27.50
CA ILE A 39 32.15 -11.54 -26.55
C ILE A 39 31.39 -10.32 -27.03
N LYS A 40 32.08 -9.38 -27.68
CA LYS A 40 31.48 -8.20 -28.29
C LYS A 40 30.50 -8.62 -29.39
N GLN A 41 30.92 -9.50 -30.29
CA GLN A 41 30.05 -9.98 -31.37
C GLN A 41 28.83 -10.74 -30.82
N LEU A 42 29.03 -11.61 -29.82
CA LEU A 42 27.94 -12.33 -29.16
C LEU A 42 26.91 -11.36 -28.55
N CYS A 43 27.37 -10.33 -27.84
CA CYS A 43 26.46 -9.41 -27.15
C CYS A 43 25.76 -8.42 -28.10
N LEU A 44 26.44 -7.91 -29.13
CA LEU A 44 25.90 -6.85 -29.99
C LEU A 44 25.15 -7.40 -31.21
N GLU A 45 25.63 -8.49 -31.79
CA GLU A 45 25.12 -9.01 -33.06
C GLU A 45 24.36 -10.33 -32.87
N ASP A 46 24.81 -11.18 -31.95
CA ASP A 46 24.31 -12.53 -31.70
C ASP A 46 24.03 -13.33 -33.00
N PRO A 47 25.01 -13.43 -33.93
CA PRO A 47 24.77 -13.94 -35.28
C PRO A 47 24.31 -15.41 -35.29
N HIS A 48 24.66 -16.16 -34.26
CA HIS A 48 24.32 -17.58 -34.12
C HIS A 48 23.13 -17.84 -33.19
N ARG A 49 22.47 -16.78 -32.67
CA ARG A 49 21.35 -16.87 -31.71
C ARG A 49 21.70 -17.72 -30.48
N GLN A 50 22.89 -17.50 -29.95
CA GLN A 50 23.46 -18.26 -28.84
C GLN A 50 23.34 -17.52 -27.51
N LEU A 51 23.07 -16.21 -27.51
CA LEU A 51 23.03 -15.40 -26.29
C LEU A 51 22.00 -15.89 -25.25
N THR A 52 20.98 -16.64 -25.66
CA THR A 52 19.97 -17.25 -24.78
C THR A 52 20.35 -18.62 -24.22
N GLN A 53 21.46 -19.22 -24.68
CA GLN A 53 21.96 -20.50 -24.20
C GLN A 53 22.85 -20.28 -22.97
N THR A 54 22.58 -20.99 -21.87
CA THR A 54 23.21 -20.78 -20.56
C THR A 54 24.75 -20.68 -20.59
N GLN A 55 25.43 -21.52 -21.40
CA GLN A 55 26.90 -21.48 -21.48
C GLN A 55 27.47 -20.21 -22.13
N TYR A 56 26.65 -19.46 -22.86
CA TYR A 56 27.00 -18.17 -23.46
C TYR A 56 26.41 -17.00 -22.67
N THR A 57 25.18 -17.14 -22.16
CA THR A 57 24.49 -16.11 -21.37
C THR A 57 25.29 -15.73 -20.13
N GLN A 58 25.80 -16.72 -19.39
CA GLN A 58 26.46 -16.45 -18.12
C GLN A 58 27.79 -15.68 -18.29
N PRO A 59 28.72 -16.10 -19.18
CA PRO A 59 29.90 -15.31 -19.47
C PRO A 59 29.59 -13.91 -19.99
N ALA A 60 28.62 -13.78 -20.90
CA ALA A 60 28.23 -12.49 -21.48
C ALA A 60 27.77 -11.49 -20.40
N LEU A 61 26.89 -11.92 -19.50
CA LEU A 61 26.43 -11.08 -18.39
C LEU A 61 27.56 -10.75 -17.42
N TYR A 62 28.43 -11.71 -17.08
CA TYR A 62 29.57 -11.43 -16.19
C TYR A 62 30.49 -10.35 -16.77
N VAL A 63 30.82 -10.44 -18.07
CA VAL A 63 31.68 -9.45 -18.74
C VAL A 63 31.00 -8.08 -18.73
N VAL A 64 29.74 -7.97 -19.18
CA VAL A 64 29.04 -6.69 -19.25
C VAL A 64 28.86 -6.06 -17.85
N ASN A 65 28.52 -6.85 -16.83
CA ASN A 65 28.44 -6.40 -15.44
C ASN A 65 29.79 -5.87 -14.92
N ALA A 66 30.89 -6.57 -15.21
CA ALA A 66 32.23 -6.18 -14.80
C ALA A 66 32.68 -4.88 -15.49
N LEU A 67 32.48 -4.77 -16.81
CA LEU A 67 32.80 -3.55 -17.55
C LEU A 67 31.95 -2.36 -17.07
N SER A 68 30.65 -2.60 -16.77
CA SER A 68 29.77 -1.58 -16.19
C SER A 68 30.28 -1.08 -14.84
N TYR A 69 30.79 -1.99 -14.00
CA TYR A 69 31.40 -1.65 -12.72
C TYR A 69 32.67 -0.83 -12.89
N PHE A 70 33.59 -1.28 -13.75
CA PHE A 70 34.83 -0.54 -14.01
C PHE A 70 34.58 0.84 -14.61
N TYR A 71 33.54 0.97 -15.45
CA TYR A 71 33.10 2.26 -15.95
C TYR A 71 32.64 3.18 -14.81
N LYS A 72 31.78 2.68 -13.92
CA LYS A 72 31.32 3.43 -12.74
C LYS A 72 32.44 3.81 -11.78
N LEU A 73 33.51 3.03 -11.67
CA LEU A 73 34.67 3.39 -10.84
C LEU A 73 35.42 4.63 -11.34
N LYS A 74 35.23 5.04 -12.61
CA LYS A 74 35.76 6.30 -13.13
C LYS A 74 35.04 7.51 -12.50
N GLU A 75 33.82 7.34 -11.98
CA GLU A 75 33.11 8.35 -11.20
C GLU A 75 33.74 8.49 -9.80
N ARG A 76 34.38 9.63 -9.51
CA ARG A 76 34.99 9.89 -8.19
C ARG A 76 33.92 10.19 -7.13
N GLY A 77 34.15 9.75 -5.88
CA GLY A 77 33.46 10.29 -4.69
C GLY A 77 32.35 9.44 -4.04
N LYS A 78 32.08 8.21 -4.51
CA LYS A 78 31.09 7.32 -3.88
C LYS A 78 31.76 6.27 -2.99
N GLN A 79 31.40 6.23 -1.71
CA GLN A 79 31.81 5.16 -0.80
C GLN A 79 30.81 3.98 -0.88
N ILE A 80 31.26 2.83 -1.39
CA ILE A 80 30.47 1.61 -1.46
C ILE A 80 30.59 0.85 -0.13
N HIS A 81 29.45 0.40 0.39
CA HIS A 81 29.36 -0.23 1.71
C HIS A 81 29.15 -1.74 1.62
N PHE A 82 28.45 -2.20 0.58
CA PHE A 82 28.19 -3.61 0.33
C PHE A 82 28.16 -3.91 -1.17
N PHE A 83 28.34 -5.17 -1.51
CA PHE A 83 28.03 -5.72 -2.82
C PHE A 83 27.04 -6.88 -2.68
N ALA A 84 26.16 -7.03 -3.67
CA ALA A 84 25.31 -8.21 -3.79
C ALA A 84 25.07 -8.51 -5.26
N GLY A 85 24.73 -9.74 -5.60
CA GLY A 85 24.39 -10.07 -6.98
C GLY A 85 23.43 -11.24 -7.06
N HIS A 86 22.48 -11.13 -7.99
CA HIS A 86 21.40 -12.11 -8.11
C HIS A 86 21.88 -13.32 -8.92
N SER A 87 21.89 -14.50 -8.29
CA SER A 87 22.41 -15.74 -8.88
C SER A 87 23.81 -15.54 -9.48
N LEU A 88 23.94 -15.56 -10.81
CA LEU A 88 25.18 -15.26 -11.53
C LEU A 88 25.86 -13.94 -11.11
N GLY A 89 25.09 -12.89 -10.80
CA GLY A 89 25.65 -11.61 -10.42
C GLY A 89 26.54 -11.67 -9.17
N GLU A 90 26.41 -12.72 -8.33
CA GLU A 90 27.24 -12.91 -7.13
C GLU A 90 28.74 -12.98 -7.48
N TYR A 91 29.09 -13.50 -8.66
CA TYR A 91 30.48 -13.56 -9.14
C TYR A 91 31.02 -12.15 -9.43
N ASN A 92 30.19 -11.25 -9.96
CA ASN A 92 30.57 -9.84 -10.13
C ASN A 92 30.69 -9.12 -8.79
N ALA A 93 29.86 -9.47 -7.81
CA ALA A 93 29.97 -8.93 -6.44
C ALA A 93 31.30 -9.34 -5.78
N LEU A 94 31.73 -10.59 -5.96
CA LEU A 94 33.03 -11.08 -5.49
C LEU A 94 34.21 -10.42 -6.22
N LEU A 95 34.10 -10.21 -7.55
CA LEU A 95 35.06 -9.41 -8.32
C LEU A 95 35.17 -7.98 -7.76
N ALA A 96 34.03 -7.32 -7.55
CA ALA A 96 33.99 -5.95 -7.04
C ALA A 96 34.57 -5.82 -5.63
N ALA A 97 34.38 -6.84 -4.79
CA ALA A 97 34.98 -6.98 -3.46
C ALA A 97 36.46 -7.41 -3.47
N ARG A 98 37.03 -7.67 -4.65
CA ARG A 98 38.41 -8.11 -4.92
C ARG A 98 38.74 -9.52 -4.40
N ALA A 99 37.76 -10.39 -4.26
CA ALA A 99 38.01 -11.80 -3.95
C ALA A 99 38.64 -12.55 -5.13
N VAL A 100 38.33 -12.14 -6.36
CA VAL A 100 38.91 -12.65 -7.60
C VAL A 100 39.24 -11.49 -8.54
N ASP A 101 40.16 -11.70 -9.48
CA ASP A 101 40.35 -10.81 -10.62
C ASP A 101 39.34 -11.11 -11.75
N PHE A 102 39.34 -10.27 -12.79
CA PHE A 102 38.40 -10.36 -13.90
C PHE A 102 38.47 -11.73 -14.59
N ASP A 103 39.68 -12.15 -14.97
CA ASP A 103 39.97 -13.41 -15.66
C ASP A 103 39.55 -14.63 -14.86
N THR A 104 39.89 -14.66 -13.57
CA THR A 104 39.53 -15.76 -12.68
C THR A 104 38.03 -15.86 -12.56
N GLY A 105 37.34 -14.74 -12.28
CA GLY A 105 35.88 -14.76 -12.21
C GLY A 105 35.23 -15.16 -13.54
N LEU A 106 35.78 -14.75 -14.69
CA LEU A 106 35.29 -15.17 -16.01
C LEU A 106 35.50 -16.67 -16.24
N LYS A 107 36.65 -17.24 -15.85
CA LYS A 107 36.90 -18.70 -15.92
C LYS A 107 35.92 -19.48 -15.05
N LEU A 108 35.63 -18.99 -13.84
CA LEU A 108 34.64 -19.60 -12.94
C LEU A 108 33.23 -19.56 -13.55
N VAL A 109 32.82 -18.41 -14.07
CA VAL A 109 31.50 -18.23 -14.70
C VAL A 109 31.38 -19.05 -15.99
N LYS A 110 32.43 -19.11 -16.82
CA LYS A 110 32.49 -19.96 -18.01
C LYS A 110 32.23 -21.42 -17.63
N LYS A 111 33.00 -21.96 -16.68
CA LYS A 111 32.82 -23.35 -16.23
C LYS A 111 31.44 -23.56 -15.60
N ARG A 112 30.92 -22.61 -14.82
CA ARG A 112 29.56 -22.68 -14.27
C ARG A 112 28.51 -22.77 -15.38
N GLY A 113 28.57 -21.88 -16.38
CA GLY A 113 27.67 -21.86 -17.52
C GLY A 113 27.72 -23.16 -18.32
N GLU A 114 28.93 -23.67 -18.61
CA GLU A 114 29.16 -24.94 -19.29
C GLU A 114 28.59 -26.15 -18.53
N LEU A 115 28.77 -26.20 -17.21
CA LEU A 115 28.24 -27.30 -16.41
C LEU A 115 26.72 -27.20 -16.28
N MET A 116 26.19 -26.01 -16.00
CA MET A 116 24.75 -25.82 -15.86
C MET A 116 24.00 -26.09 -17.16
N SER A 117 24.60 -25.82 -18.34
CA SER A 117 24.00 -26.15 -19.64
C SER A 117 23.92 -27.65 -19.93
N GLN A 118 24.64 -28.51 -19.20
CA GLN A 118 24.56 -29.97 -19.37
C GLN A 118 23.29 -30.56 -18.75
N ALA A 119 22.68 -29.85 -17.79
CA ALA A 119 21.41 -30.26 -17.19
C ALA A 119 20.26 -30.10 -18.20
N SER A 120 19.35 -31.06 -18.23
CA SER A 120 18.18 -31.08 -19.11
C SER A 120 16.99 -31.76 -18.41
N GLY A 121 15.80 -31.69 -19.02
CA GLY A 121 14.57 -32.33 -18.50
C GLY A 121 13.92 -31.62 -17.31
N GLY A 122 14.39 -30.41 -16.98
CA GLY A 122 13.82 -29.55 -15.95
C GLY A 122 13.26 -28.25 -16.52
N GLY A 123 12.55 -27.52 -15.68
CA GLY A 123 12.00 -26.19 -16.00
C GLY A 123 11.94 -25.29 -14.78
N MET A 124 11.62 -24.02 -15.04
CA MET A 124 11.40 -23.02 -14.01
C MET A 124 10.23 -22.12 -14.42
N ALA A 125 9.47 -21.62 -13.44
CA ALA A 125 8.40 -20.66 -13.68
C ALA A 125 8.35 -19.62 -12.56
N ALA A 126 8.06 -18.37 -12.89
CA ALA A 126 7.84 -17.30 -11.93
C ALA A 126 6.35 -17.23 -11.57
N VAL A 127 6.03 -17.52 -10.31
CA VAL A 127 4.70 -17.33 -9.72
C VAL A 127 4.61 -15.93 -9.13
N LEU A 128 3.63 -15.17 -9.60
CA LEU A 128 3.41 -13.77 -9.25
C LEU A 128 2.17 -13.62 -8.37
N ASN A 129 2.27 -12.68 -7.41
CA ASN A 129 1.17 -12.25 -6.52
C ASN A 129 0.59 -13.36 -5.64
N LEU A 130 1.42 -14.32 -5.22
CA LEU A 130 1.02 -15.39 -4.32
C LEU A 130 2.12 -15.64 -3.28
N PRO A 131 1.81 -15.71 -1.97
CA PRO A 131 2.82 -15.90 -0.94
C PRO A 131 3.36 -17.34 -0.94
N GLU A 132 4.55 -17.52 -0.37
CA GLU A 132 5.25 -18.83 -0.31
C GLU A 132 4.38 -19.95 0.25
N GLN A 133 3.68 -19.69 1.36
CA GLN A 133 2.87 -20.69 2.06
C GLN A 133 1.75 -21.23 1.18
N ASP A 134 1.12 -20.35 0.39
CA ASP A 134 0.05 -20.73 -0.53
C ASP A 134 0.62 -21.52 -1.72
N ILE A 135 1.77 -21.10 -2.26
CA ILE A 135 2.47 -21.84 -3.32
C ILE A 135 2.79 -23.26 -2.86
N GLN A 136 3.37 -23.42 -1.67
CA GLN A 136 3.69 -24.74 -1.11
C GLN A 136 2.42 -25.58 -0.91
N ALA A 137 1.37 -25.01 -0.30
CA ALA A 137 0.11 -25.71 -0.09
C ALA A 137 -0.53 -26.18 -1.41
N ILE A 138 -0.51 -25.35 -2.45
CA ILE A 138 -1.05 -25.70 -3.78
C ILE A 138 -0.25 -26.83 -4.42
N LEU A 139 1.08 -26.77 -4.36
CA LEU A 139 1.93 -27.83 -4.90
C LEU A 139 1.68 -29.15 -4.18
N GLU A 140 1.59 -29.14 -2.84
CA GLU A 140 1.31 -30.33 -2.02
C GLU A 140 -0.08 -30.92 -2.32
N GLN A 141 -1.12 -30.09 -2.34
CA GLN A 141 -2.51 -30.51 -2.60
C GLN A 141 -2.68 -31.15 -3.98
N ASN A 142 -1.85 -30.77 -4.95
CA ASN A 142 -1.89 -31.31 -6.32
C ASN A 142 -0.83 -32.40 -6.56
N GLY A 143 -0.15 -32.87 -5.52
CA GLY A 143 0.84 -33.95 -5.59
C GLY A 143 2.11 -33.60 -6.37
N LEU A 144 2.45 -32.32 -6.48
CA LEU A 144 3.63 -31.81 -7.21
C LEU A 144 4.85 -31.67 -6.29
N THR A 145 5.17 -32.75 -5.55
CA THR A 145 6.25 -32.78 -4.53
C THR A 145 7.67 -32.76 -5.11
N SER A 146 7.79 -32.87 -6.44
CA SER A 146 9.04 -32.77 -7.20
C SER A 146 9.47 -31.31 -7.45
N ILE A 147 8.58 -30.34 -7.21
CA ILE A 147 8.85 -28.92 -7.41
C ILE A 147 9.43 -28.31 -6.13
N GLU A 148 10.49 -27.53 -6.29
CA GLU A 148 11.17 -26.76 -5.25
C GLU A 148 11.10 -25.27 -5.55
N ILE A 149 11.37 -24.43 -4.56
CA ILE A 149 11.51 -22.99 -4.75
C ILE A 149 12.97 -22.68 -5.11
N ALA A 150 13.19 -22.17 -6.32
CA ALA A 150 14.50 -21.75 -6.82
C ALA A 150 14.89 -20.35 -6.35
N ASN A 151 13.95 -19.40 -6.33
CA ASN A 151 14.25 -18.02 -5.98
C ASN A 151 13.13 -17.37 -5.17
N TYR A 152 13.52 -16.67 -4.12
CA TYR A 152 12.68 -15.69 -3.42
C TYR A 152 13.06 -14.31 -3.93
N ASN A 153 12.43 -13.87 -5.03
CA ASN A 153 12.81 -12.63 -5.72
C ASN A 153 12.17 -11.39 -5.10
N ALA A 154 10.92 -11.48 -4.66
CA ALA A 154 10.19 -10.44 -3.94
C ALA A 154 8.94 -11.06 -3.30
N PRO A 155 8.25 -10.36 -2.37
CA PRO A 155 7.02 -10.88 -1.76
C PRO A 155 5.90 -11.21 -2.77
N SER A 156 5.94 -10.57 -3.93
CA SER A 156 5.01 -10.80 -5.04
C SER A 156 5.60 -11.62 -6.19
N GLN A 157 6.80 -12.19 -6.06
CA GLN A 157 7.44 -13.00 -7.10
C GLN A 157 8.35 -14.08 -6.50
N ILE A 158 7.92 -15.34 -6.66
CA ILE A 158 8.68 -16.53 -6.29
C ILE A 158 8.91 -17.37 -7.55
N VAL A 159 10.09 -17.95 -7.69
CA VAL A 159 10.39 -18.85 -8.82
C VAL A 159 10.38 -20.29 -8.34
N ILE A 160 9.56 -21.11 -8.98
CA ILE A 160 9.50 -22.56 -8.77
C ILE A 160 10.35 -23.28 -9.82
N THR A 161 10.86 -24.46 -9.46
CA THR A 161 11.71 -25.27 -10.32
C THR A 161 11.47 -26.77 -10.11
N GLY A 162 11.58 -27.58 -11.15
CA GLY A 162 11.35 -29.01 -11.07
C GLY A 162 11.41 -29.67 -12.44
N LEU A 163 10.86 -30.88 -12.57
CA LEU A 163 10.73 -31.55 -13.85
C LEU A 163 9.82 -30.75 -14.79
N THR A 164 10.12 -30.73 -16.09
CA THR A 164 9.38 -29.92 -17.08
C THR A 164 7.87 -30.21 -17.06
N GLU A 165 7.48 -31.48 -16.98
CA GLU A 165 6.07 -31.88 -16.96
C GLU A 165 5.35 -31.34 -15.71
N ASP A 166 6.00 -31.40 -14.55
CA ASP A 166 5.41 -30.91 -13.30
C ASP A 166 5.31 -29.39 -13.29
N ILE A 167 6.30 -28.67 -13.83
CA ILE A 167 6.25 -27.20 -13.96
C ILE A 167 5.13 -26.76 -14.90
N ASN A 168 4.90 -27.49 -15.99
CA ASN A 168 3.77 -27.21 -16.89
C ASN A 168 2.43 -27.42 -16.18
N ARG A 169 2.27 -28.55 -15.48
CA ARG A 169 1.07 -28.82 -14.66
C ARG A 169 0.86 -27.76 -13.58
N ALA A 170 1.93 -27.35 -12.89
CA ALA A 170 1.87 -26.29 -11.89
C ALA A 170 1.40 -24.97 -12.51
N THR A 171 1.90 -24.63 -13.69
CA THR A 171 1.52 -23.41 -14.41
C THR A 171 0.02 -23.38 -14.69
N ASP A 172 -0.54 -24.47 -15.23
CA ASP A 172 -1.98 -24.58 -15.48
C ASP A 172 -2.80 -24.43 -14.20
N ILE A 173 -2.35 -25.03 -13.09
CA ILE A 173 -3.01 -24.93 -11.78
C ILE A 173 -2.97 -23.49 -11.26
N PHE A 174 -1.81 -22.83 -11.29
CA PHE A 174 -1.66 -21.46 -10.80
C PHE A 174 -2.46 -20.46 -11.65
N GLU A 175 -2.54 -20.65 -12.97
CA GLU A 175 -3.37 -19.80 -13.85
C GLU A 175 -4.87 -19.96 -13.59
N ALA A 176 -5.32 -21.17 -13.21
CA ALA A 176 -6.72 -21.46 -12.90
C ALA A 176 -7.24 -20.82 -11.60
N ILE A 177 -6.36 -20.37 -10.69
CA ILE A 177 -6.73 -19.76 -9.39
C ILE A 177 -7.46 -18.42 -9.59
N GLY A 178 -7.15 -17.67 -10.65
CA GLY A 178 -7.66 -16.30 -10.82
C GLY A 178 -7.04 -15.31 -9.83
N LEU A 179 -7.77 -14.23 -9.49
CA LEU A 179 -7.35 -13.24 -8.46
C LEU A 179 -6.03 -12.48 -8.75
N GLY A 180 -5.62 -12.38 -10.01
CA GLY A 180 -4.40 -11.67 -10.40
C GLY A 180 -3.09 -12.45 -10.18
N VAL A 181 -3.19 -13.73 -9.80
CA VAL A 181 -2.07 -14.69 -9.81
C VAL A 181 -1.68 -14.95 -11.26
N ARG A 182 -0.36 -14.97 -11.54
CA ARG A 182 0.18 -15.35 -12.84
C ARG A 182 1.35 -16.29 -12.67
N CYS A 183 1.44 -17.33 -13.48
CA CYS A 183 2.60 -18.20 -13.54
C CYS A 183 3.26 -18.08 -14.91
N VAL A 184 4.52 -17.65 -14.96
CA VAL A 184 5.22 -17.35 -16.21
C VAL A 184 6.39 -18.32 -16.37
N PRO A 185 6.34 -19.26 -17.33
CA PRO A 185 7.48 -20.12 -17.65
C PRO A 185 8.72 -19.29 -18.00
N LEU A 186 9.86 -19.68 -17.45
CA LEU A 186 11.14 -19.05 -17.74
C LEU A 186 11.85 -19.80 -18.88
N ASN A 187 12.55 -19.07 -19.74
CA ASN A 187 13.25 -19.64 -20.88
C ASN A 187 14.56 -20.33 -20.46
N VAL A 188 14.42 -21.49 -19.80
CA VAL A 188 15.51 -22.37 -19.35
C VAL A 188 15.09 -23.83 -19.54
N SER A 189 16.06 -24.70 -19.82
CA SER A 189 15.84 -26.12 -20.09
C SER A 189 16.19 -27.04 -18.91
N ALA A 190 16.44 -26.47 -17.74
CA ALA A 190 16.93 -27.18 -16.57
C ALA A 190 16.34 -26.61 -15.28
N ALA A 191 16.31 -27.45 -14.24
CA ALA A 191 15.80 -27.11 -12.93
C ALA A 191 16.88 -26.45 -12.05
N PHE A 192 17.28 -25.21 -12.36
CA PHE A 192 18.35 -24.54 -11.61
C PHE A 192 17.98 -24.26 -10.15
N HIS A 193 18.98 -24.16 -9.27
CA HIS A 193 18.80 -23.88 -7.84
C HIS A 193 17.95 -24.94 -7.11
N SER A 194 18.14 -26.21 -7.50
CA SER A 194 17.38 -27.34 -6.98
C SER A 194 18.24 -28.58 -6.75
N ARG A 195 17.66 -29.60 -6.11
CA ARG A 195 18.28 -30.93 -5.95
C ARG A 195 18.73 -31.57 -7.27
N TYR A 196 18.10 -31.24 -8.40
CA TYR A 196 18.41 -31.80 -9.71
C TYR A 196 19.79 -31.36 -10.24
N MET A 197 20.37 -30.31 -9.65
CA MET A 197 21.69 -29.80 -10.03
C MET A 197 22.85 -30.40 -9.21
N ARG A 198 22.59 -31.39 -8.34
CA ARG A 198 23.61 -31.95 -7.44
C ARG A 198 24.86 -32.49 -8.16
N PRO A 199 24.76 -33.25 -9.27
CA PRO A 199 25.97 -33.68 -9.99
C PRO A 199 26.82 -32.51 -10.50
N ILE A 200 26.15 -31.45 -10.96
CA ILE A 200 26.78 -30.22 -11.45
C ILE A 200 27.44 -29.45 -10.30
N GLN A 201 26.81 -29.38 -9.13
CA GLN A 201 27.41 -28.81 -7.92
C GLN A 201 28.72 -29.52 -7.57
N GLU A 202 28.74 -30.85 -7.53
CA GLU A 202 29.92 -31.63 -7.14
C GLU A 202 31.10 -31.45 -8.10
N GLU A 203 30.83 -31.36 -9.41
CA GLU A 203 31.86 -31.03 -10.39
C GLU A 203 32.35 -29.58 -10.25
N PHE A 204 31.44 -28.64 -10.07
CA PHE A 204 31.80 -27.23 -9.92
C PHE A 204 32.60 -26.99 -8.64
N GLU A 205 32.26 -27.66 -7.53
CA GLU A 205 33.03 -27.56 -6.29
C GLU A 205 34.47 -28.06 -6.44
N ARG A 206 34.67 -29.17 -7.16
CA ARG A 206 36.02 -29.66 -7.49
C ARG A 206 36.81 -28.64 -8.30
N PHE A 207 36.15 -27.96 -9.24
CA PHE A 207 36.77 -26.89 -10.02
C PHE A 207 37.12 -25.67 -9.14
N LEU A 208 36.20 -25.22 -8.28
CA LEU A 208 36.41 -24.09 -7.36
C LEU A 208 37.61 -24.30 -6.42
N LYS A 209 37.86 -25.53 -5.96
CA LYS A 209 39.01 -25.88 -5.10
C LYS A 209 40.37 -25.62 -5.76
N GLY A 210 40.42 -25.48 -7.08
CA GLY A 210 41.64 -25.12 -7.82
C GLY A 210 42.01 -23.64 -7.76
N PHE A 211 41.15 -22.78 -7.18
CA PHE A 211 41.33 -21.33 -7.15
C PHE A 211 41.55 -20.82 -5.72
N GLN A 212 42.32 -19.75 -5.61
CA GLN A 212 42.49 -19.01 -4.35
C GLN A 212 41.62 -17.76 -4.38
N PHE A 213 40.90 -17.52 -3.29
CA PHE A 213 40.06 -16.33 -3.12
C PHE A 213 40.74 -15.37 -2.15
N SER A 214 40.98 -14.15 -2.62
CA SER A 214 41.54 -13.07 -1.81
C SER A 214 40.55 -12.59 -0.75
N GLU A 215 41.07 -11.92 0.27
CA GLU A 215 40.25 -11.34 1.34
C GLU A 215 39.28 -10.28 0.81
N LEU A 216 37.99 -10.45 1.13
CA LEU A 216 36.93 -9.51 0.77
C LEU A 216 37.17 -8.14 1.42
N LYS A 217 37.38 -7.09 0.61
CA LYS A 217 37.60 -5.72 1.11
C LYS A 217 36.32 -4.97 1.45
N ILE A 218 35.21 -5.35 0.82
CA ILE A 218 33.87 -4.85 1.08
C ILE A 218 32.96 -6.08 1.25
N PRO A 219 32.05 -6.10 2.25
CA PRO A 219 31.17 -7.23 2.46
C PRO A 219 30.31 -7.56 1.23
N VAL A 220 30.25 -8.84 0.87
CA VAL A 220 29.39 -9.39 -0.19
C VAL A 220 28.26 -10.18 0.46
N ILE A 221 27.02 -10.00 0.06
CA ILE A 221 25.89 -10.79 0.58
C ILE A 221 25.71 -12.06 -0.24
N SER A 222 25.62 -13.21 0.45
CA SER A 222 25.45 -14.49 -0.19
C SER A 222 23.99 -14.81 -0.52
N ASN A 223 23.73 -15.31 -1.73
CA ASN A 223 22.42 -15.77 -2.17
C ASN A 223 21.86 -16.95 -1.34
N VAL A 224 22.73 -17.80 -0.78
CA VAL A 224 22.31 -19.01 -0.05
C VAL A 224 21.88 -18.68 1.38
N THR A 225 22.64 -17.79 2.03
CA THR A 225 22.45 -17.47 3.47
C THR A 225 21.74 -16.14 3.70
N ALA A 226 21.65 -15.28 2.69
CA ALA A 226 21.23 -13.88 2.81
C ALA A 226 22.03 -13.07 3.85
N GLN A 227 23.29 -13.46 4.09
CA GLN A 227 24.21 -12.84 5.05
C GLN A 227 25.56 -12.54 4.37
N PRO A 228 26.41 -11.67 4.96
CA PRO A 228 27.75 -11.44 4.44
C PRO A 228 28.56 -12.73 4.35
N TYR A 229 29.29 -12.90 3.26
CA TYR A 229 30.26 -13.98 3.11
C TYR A 229 31.26 -13.98 4.26
N LYS A 230 31.56 -15.19 4.76
CA LYS A 230 32.80 -15.43 5.50
C LYS A 230 33.87 -15.91 4.54
N GLN A 231 35.10 -15.48 4.76
CA GLN A 231 36.23 -15.83 3.90
C GLN A 231 36.39 -17.34 3.71
N SER A 232 36.23 -18.12 4.79
CA SER A 232 36.36 -19.58 4.78
C SER A 232 35.21 -20.32 4.07
N GLU A 233 34.12 -19.63 3.77
CA GLU A 233 32.88 -20.22 3.22
C GLU A 233 32.68 -19.88 1.74
N ILE A 234 33.60 -19.16 1.08
CA ILE A 234 33.42 -18.70 -0.31
C ILE A 234 33.16 -19.87 -1.27
N VAL A 235 34.03 -20.89 -1.25
CA VAL A 235 33.90 -22.08 -2.11
C VAL A 235 32.62 -22.86 -1.80
N ALA A 236 32.32 -23.06 -0.52
CA ALA A 236 31.14 -23.79 -0.08
C ALA A 236 29.85 -23.10 -0.54
N ASN A 237 29.76 -21.77 -0.37
CA ASN A 237 28.58 -20.99 -0.76
C ASN A 237 28.41 -20.95 -2.29
N LEU A 238 29.49 -20.75 -3.05
CA LEU A 238 29.41 -20.74 -4.52
C LEU A 238 29.02 -22.12 -5.10
N SER A 239 29.50 -23.21 -4.49
CA SER A 239 29.06 -24.57 -4.80
C SER A 239 27.58 -24.74 -4.47
N ALA A 240 27.19 -24.47 -3.22
CA ALA A 240 25.82 -24.62 -2.74
C ALA A 240 24.81 -23.76 -3.52
N GLN A 241 25.21 -22.60 -4.03
CA GLN A 241 24.35 -21.72 -4.84
C GLN A 241 23.71 -22.44 -6.03
N ILE A 242 24.37 -23.45 -6.59
CA ILE A 242 23.86 -24.21 -7.75
C ILE A 242 22.60 -25.03 -7.39
N THR A 243 22.48 -25.49 -6.15
CA THR A 243 21.41 -26.40 -5.68
C THR A 243 20.47 -25.80 -4.65
N HIS A 244 20.80 -24.64 -4.10
CA HIS A 244 20.00 -23.97 -3.07
C HIS A 244 19.27 -22.77 -3.63
N SER A 245 18.15 -22.44 -3.00
CA SER A 245 17.34 -21.28 -3.35
C SER A 245 18.15 -19.97 -3.25
N VAL A 246 17.92 -19.07 -4.21
CA VAL A 246 18.42 -17.70 -4.19
C VAL A 246 17.52 -16.86 -3.28
N LYS A 247 18.01 -16.52 -2.08
CA LYS A 247 17.31 -15.71 -1.07
C LYS A 247 17.49 -14.21 -1.33
N TRP A 248 17.06 -13.75 -2.51
CA TRP A 248 17.26 -12.37 -2.93
C TRP A 248 16.48 -11.38 -2.06
N GLU A 249 15.21 -11.65 -1.79
CA GLU A 249 14.37 -10.84 -0.89
C GLU A 249 15.07 -10.65 0.47
N ASP A 250 15.45 -11.74 1.12
CA ASP A 250 16.12 -11.68 2.43
C ASP A 250 17.45 -10.95 2.36
N SER A 251 18.22 -11.10 1.27
CA SER A 251 19.50 -10.40 1.06
C SER A 251 19.31 -8.90 1.04
N ILE A 252 18.28 -8.41 0.33
CA ILE A 252 17.93 -7.00 0.25
C ILE A 252 17.36 -6.50 1.59
N ARG A 253 16.49 -7.28 2.25
CA ARG A 253 15.95 -6.94 3.57
C ARG A 253 17.05 -6.86 4.64
N TYR A 254 18.04 -7.77 4.58
CA TYR A 254 19.24 -7.71 5.43
C TYR A 254 20.00 -6.41 5.21
N LEU A 255 20.28 -6.04 3.95
CA LEU A 255 21.01 -4.83 3.58
C LEU A 255 20.27 -3.57 4.02
N MET A 256 18.95 -3.53 3.86
CA MET A 256 18.09 -2.43 4.35
C MET A 256 18.22 -2.25 5.87
N ALA A 257 18.43 -3.33 6.61
CA ALA A 257 18.55 -3.30 8.07
C ALA A 257 19.97 -2.97 8.60
N GLN A 258 20.99 -2.85 7.75
CA GLN A 258 22.38 -2.71 8.19
C GLN A 258 22.77 -1.34 8.80
N GLY A 259 21.91 -0.32 8.81
CA GLY A 259 22.35 0.98 9.33
C GLY A 259 21.30 2.00 9.71
N ARG A 260 21.82 3.09 10.31
CA ARG A 260 21.06 4.25 10.79
C ARG A 260 20.69 5.25 9.69
N VAL A 261 21.19 5.03 8.47
CA VAL A 261 20.94 5.84 7.28
C VAL A 261 20.43 4.94 6.15
N PRO A 262 19.56 5.43 5.25
CA PRO A 262 18.94 4.62 4.20
C PRO A 262 19.97 3.89 3.32
N MET A 263 19.64 2.66 2.93
CA MET A 263 20.38 1.91 1.93
C MET A 263 19.94 2.32 0.52
N ARG A 264 20.87 2.75 -0.31
CA ARG A 264 20.67 3.01 -1.74
C ARG A 264 21.27 1.86 -2.53
N PHE A 265 20.50 1.29 -3.44
CA PHE A 265 20.96 0.26 -4.36
C PHE A 265 21.24 0.87 -5.73
N GLU A 266 22.35 0.50 -6.35
CA GLU A 266 22.66 0.87 -7.73
C GLU A 266 22.92 -0.40 -8.53
N GLU A 267 21.98 -0.73 -9.42
CA GLU A 267 22.13 -1.84 -10.36
C GLU A 267 23.26 -1.55 -11.35
N THR A 268 24.13 -2.53 -11.54
CA THR A 268 25.37 -2.42 -12.32
C THR A 268 25.43 -3.58 -13.30
N GLY A 269 25.00 -3.30 -14.53
CA GLY A 269 24.79 -4.31 -15.57
C GLY A 269 23.72 -3.85 -16.57
N PRO A 270 23.31 -4.72 -17.50
CA PRO A 270 22.23 -4.43 -18.44
C PRO A 270 20.86 -4.51 -17.77
N GLY A 271 19.91 -3.71 -18.28
CA GLY A 271 18.52 -3.70 -17.83
C GLY A 271 18.28 -3.03 -16.47
N ASP A 272 17.10 -3.27 -15.92
CA ASP A 272 16.60 -2.69 -14.66
C ASP A 272 15.86 -3.75 -13.79
N VAL A 273 16.16 -5.03 -14.01
CA VAL A 273 15.45 -6.16 -13.39
C VAL A 273 15.60 -6.12 -11.87
N LEU A 274 16.81 -5.94 -11.36
CA LEU A 274 17.03 -5.88 -9.91
C LEU A 274 16.47 -4.61 -9.31
N THR A 275 16.53 -3.49 -10.02
CA THR A 275 15.91 -2.23 -9.59
C THR A 275 14.42 -2.43 -9.35
N LYS A 276 13.71 -3.04 -10.32
CA LYS A 276 12.27 -3.37 -10.18
C LYS A 276 11.99 -4.38 -9.06
N LEU A 277 12.83 -5.39 -8.87
CA LEU A 277 12.68 -6.35 -7.77
C LEU A 277 12.90 -5.69 -6.41
N ILE A 278 13.96 -4.88 -6.28
CA ILE A 278 14.30 -4.15 -5.06
C ILE A 278 13.19 -3.16 -4.73
N ASP A 279 12.64 -2.43 -5.70
CA ASP A 279 11.51 -1.52 -5.49
C ASP A 279 10.31 -2.26 -4.87
N LYS A 280 10.01 -3.47 -5.36
CA LYS A 280 8.95 -4.33 -4.79
C LYS A 280 9.29 -4.83 -3.38
N ILE A 281 10.55 -5.17 -3.11
CA ILE A 281 10.99 -5.59 -1.76
C ILE A 281 10.93 -4.40 -0.80
N GLN A 282 11.30 -3.19 -1.24
CA GLN A 282 11.29 -1.97 -0.44
C GLN A 282 9.87 -1.51 -0.11
N GLN A 283 8.90 -1.79 -0.99
CA GLN A 283 7.47 -1.57 -0.75
C GLN A 283 6.87 -2.56 0.25
N ALA A 284 7.58 -3.63 0.60
CA ALA A 284 7.15 -4.63 1.57
C ALA A 284 7.92 -4.50 2.89
N THR A 285 7.27 -4.88 3.99
CA THR A 285 7.75 -4.67 5.37
C THR A 285 9.22 -5.11 5.60
N PRO A 286 10.10 -4.28 6.17
CA PRO A 286 11.48 -4.70 6.49
C PRO A 286 11.52 -5.80 7.56
N LEU A 287 12.49 -6.74 7.47
CA LEU A 287 12.75 -7.68 8.57
C LEU A 287 13.28 -6.90 9.78
N SER A 288 12.67 -7.09 10.96
CA SER A 288 13.28 -6.66 12.22
C SER A 288 14.51 -7.52 12.50
N VAL A 289 15.70 -6.94 12.45
CA VAL A 289 16.92 -7.61 12.91
C VAL A 289 16.92 -7.63 14.43
N THR A 290 16.33 -8.67 15.02
CA THR A 290 16.66 -9.08 16.39
C THR A 290 18.08 -9.65 16.39
N ALA A 291 19.00 -8.81 16.87
CA ALA A 291 20.34 -9.10 17.39
C ALA A 291 21.03 -10.43 17.01
N ASN A 292 22.10 -10.31 16.23
CA ASN A 292 23.33 -11.07 16.46
C ASN A 292 24.53 -10.22 15.99
N ARG A 293 24.99 -9.32 16.87
CA ARG A 293 26.32 -8.72 16.75
C ARG A 293 27.27 -9.53 17.63
N PRO A 294 28.34 -10.14 17.10
CA PRO A 294 29.42 -10.62 17.93
C PRO A 294 30.07 -9.41 18.62
N HIS A 295 30.26 -9.53 19.93
CA HIS A 295 31.04 -8.61 20.75
C HIS A 295 32.39 -8.30 20.09
N SER A 296 32.60 -7.05 19.67
CA SER A 296 33.93 -6.52 19.44
C SER A 296 34.31 -5.72 20.68
N THR A 297 35.33 -6.24 21.36
CA THR A 297 36.02 -5.67 22.51
C THR A 297 36.64 -4.32 22.15
N LEU A 298 36.06 -3.23 22.66
CA LEU A 298 36.75 -1.95 22.76
C LEU A 298 37.44 -1.89 24.11
N THR A 299 38.77 -1.88 24.07
CA THR A 299 39.66 -1.58 25.17
C THR A 299 39.46 -0.13 25.66
N PRO A 300 39.64 0.13 26.96
CA PRO A 300 39.30 1.41 27.57
C PRO A 300 40.43 2.43 27.40
N SER A 301 40.17 3.55 26.72
CA SER A 301 40.95 4.77 26.90
C SER A 301 40.32 5.62 28.02
N LYS A 302 41.16 6.03 28.96
CA LYS A 302 40.85 6.79 30.17
C LYS A 302 40.45 8.25 29.88
N PRO A 303 39.86 8.95 30.88
CA PRO A 303 38.99 10.10 30.69
C PRO A 303 39.74 11.43 30.78
N GLU A 304 39.29 12.43 30.05
CA GLU A 304 39.51 13.82 30.41
C GLU A 304 38.21 14.63 30.37
N THR A 305 38.13 15.44 31.41
CA THR A 305 37.01 16.20 31.96
C THR A 305 36.64 17.45 31.18
N ALA A 306 35.35 17.80 31.16
CA ALA A 306 34.90 19.15 31.56
C ALA A 306 33.37 19.18 31.76
N PHE A 307 32.98 19.66 32.94
CA PHE A 307 31.61 20.00 33.32
C PHE A 307 31.00 21.04 32.38
N SER A 308 29.73 20.87 32.01
CA SER A 308 28.78 21.98 31.99
C SER A 308 27.40 21.48 32.41
N SER A 309 26.91 22.12 33.46
CA SER A 309 25.71 21.87 34.22
C SER A 309 24.44 21.86 33.38
N ARG A 310 23.70 20.75 33.38
CA ARG A 310 22.24 20.79 33.14
C ARG A 310 21.60 21.62 34.26
N PRO A 311 20.76 22.62 33.95
CA PRO A 311 20.01 23.29 34.99
C PRO A 311 19.04 22.27 35.63
N PRO A 312 18.76 22.39 36.94
CA PRO A 312 17.88 21.47 37.62
C PRO A 312 16.49 21.56 37.02
N LEU A 313 15.86 20.39 36.83
CA LEU A 313 14.43 20.29 36.60
C LEU A 313 13.73 21.08 37.69
N LYS A 314 13.22 22.28 37.34
CA LYS A 314 12.25 22.95 38.18
C LYS A 314 11.09 21.98 38.34
N GLN A 315 10.87 21.52 39.57
CA GLN A 315 9.56 21.09 40.02
C GLN A 315 8.60 22.25 39.77
N THR A 316 7.90 22.22 38.65
CA THR A 316 6.69 23.01 38.47
C THR A 316 5.54 22.18 38.97
N GLU A 317 5.10 22.47 40.20
CA GLU A 317 3.75 22.20 40.64
C GLU A 317 2.76 22.86 39.67
N SER A 318 2.17 22.07 38.78
CA SER A 318 0.72 21.88 38.67
C SER A 318 0.52 20.89 37.53
N ALA A 319 -0.32 19.88 37.72
CA ALA A 319 -0.87 19.15 36.59
C ALA A 319 -1.56 20.19 35.70
N ALA A 320 -0.93 20.56 34.57
CA ALA A 320 -1.53 21.47 33.62
C ALA A 320 -2.95 20.96 33.31
N SER A 321 -3.95 21.78 33.62
CA SER A 321 -5.35 21.37 33.53
C SER A 321 -5.63 20.87 32.11
N ILE A 322 -5.88 19.56 31.96
CA ILE A 322 -6.34 18.98 30.69
C ILE A 322 -7.69 19.64 30.38
N ARG A 323 -7.70 20.44 29.31
CA ARG A 323 -8.88 21.14 28.79
C ARG A 323 -9.29 20.54 27.45
N PRO A 324 -10.55 20.67 27.01
CA PRO A 324 -10.99 20.17 25.71
C PRO A 324 -10.16 20.76 24.55
N GLU A 325 -9.79 22.04 24.64
CA GLU A 325 -8.94 22.73 23.67
C GLU A 325 -7.47 22.27 23.74
N SER A 326 -7.04 21.59 24.80
CA SER A 326 -5.68 21.05 24.90
C SER A 326 -5.52 19.69 24.23
N LEU A 327 -6.63 18.99 23.93
CA LEU A 327 -6.61 17.68 23.29
C LEU A 327 -6.19 17.78 21.82
N GLY A 328 -5.40 16.81 21.38
CA GLY A 328 -4.83 16.75 20.04
C GLY A 328 -3.73 17.78 19.80
N ASN A 329 -3.49 18.07 18.53
CA ASN A 329 -2.37 18.87 18.08
C ASN A 329 -2.75 20.35 17.92
N GLN A 330 -1.94 21.26 18.47
CA GLN A 330 -2.21 22.70 18.40
C GLN A 330 -1.94 23.28 17.01
N GLU A 331 -0.93 22.78 16.30
CA GLU A 331 -0.64 23.18 14.92
C GLU A 331 -1.75 22.74 13.97
N PHE A 332 -2.31 21.54 14.15
CA PHE A 332 -3.51 21.09 13.42
C PHE A 332 -4.64 22.11 13.51
N LYS A 333 -5.00 22.48 14.75
CA LYS A 333 -6.06 23.46 15.01
C LYS A 333 -5.72 24.84 14.45
N HIS A 334 -4.46 25.26 14.50
CA HIS A 334 -4.02 26.52 13.92
C HIS A 334 -4.12 26.51 12.39
N THR A 335 -3.65 25.45 11.72
CA THR A 335 -3.71 25.27 10.26
C THR A 335 -5.14 25.40 9.75
N TYR A 336 -6.09 24.75 10.43
CA TYR A 336 -7.49 24.72 10.00
C TYR A 336 -8.39 25.75 10.68
N GLY A 337 -7.89 26.58 11.60
CA GLY A 337 -8.71 27.56 12.33
C GLY A 337 -9.74 26.94 13.29
N LEU A 338 -9.39 25.84 13.97
CA LEU A 338 -10.29 25.08 14.82
C LEU A 338 -10.13 25.38 16.31
N LYS A 339 -11.24 25.32 17.04
CA LYS A 339 -11.33 25.30 18.51
C LYS A 339 -10.92 23.94 19.06
N TYR A 340 -11.41 22.86 18.44
CA TYR A 340 -11.17 21.47 18.85
C TYR A 340 -10.47 20.66 17.75
N ALA A 341 -9.62 19.71 18.15
CA ALA A 341 -8.99 18.75 17.23
C ALA A 341 -9.98 17.62 16.89
N TYR A 342 -11.14 18.02 16.36
CA TYR A 342 -12.30 17.17 16.11
C TYR A 342 -12.88 17.46 14.73
N LEU A 343 -13.18 16.38 14.00
CA LEU A 343 -13.75 16.43 12.67
C LEU A 343 -14.98 15.51 12.55
N THR A 344 -15.84 15.80 11.58
CA THR A 344 -16.86 14.84 11.11
C THR A 344 -16.51 14.37 9.71
N GLY A 345 -16.41 13.05 9.54
CA GLY A 345 -16.13 12.43 8.24
C GLY A 345 -17.27 12.56 7.26
N ALA A 346 -16.94 12.42 5.98
CA ALA A 346 -17.94 12.38 4.93
C ALA A 346 -18.80 11.12 5.02
N MET A 347 -20.07 11.25 4.64
CA MET A 347 -21.02 10.14 4.56
C MET A 347 -21.71 10.16 3.19
N PHE A 348 -21.67 9.02 2.49
CA PHE A 348 -22.04 8.84 1.08
C PHE A 348 -23.39 9.45 0.69
N LYS A 349 -23.52 9.90 -0.56
CA LYS A 349 -24.72 10.53 -1.13
C LYS A 349 -25.23 11.74 -0.34
N GLY A 350 -24.31 12.56 0.16
CA GLY A 350 -24.64 13.80 0.87
C GLY A 350 -25.34 13.60 2.20
N ILE A 351 -25.24 12.41 2.82
CA ILE A 351 -25.74 12.18 4.19
C ILE A 351 -25.03 13.15 5.15
N ALA A 352 -23.70 13.31 4.98
CA ALA A 352 -22.98 14.46 5.52
C ALA A 352 -23.36 15.66 4.65
N SER A 353 -24.35 16.41 5.12
CA SER A 353 -25.08 17.44 4.39
C SER A 353 -24.38 18.82 4.47
N PRO A 354 -24.78 19.78 3.63
CA PRO A 354 -24.38 21.18 3.79
C PRO A 354 -24.69 21.71 5.20
N GLU A 355 -25.87 21.39 5.75
CA GLU A 355 -26.31 21.84 7.07
C GLU A 355 -25.40 21.32 8.18
N LEU A 356 -24.98 20.05 8.09
CA LEU A 356 -24.05 19.43 9.03
C LEU A 356 -22.69 20.13 8.97
N VAL A 357 -22.17 20.34 7.76
CA VAL A 357 -20.87 21.01 7.55
C VAL A 357 -20.88 22.44 8.06
N ILE A 358 -21.94 23.21 7.76
CA ILE A 358 -22.13 24.59 8.23
C ILE A 358 -22.15 24.64 9.76
N ARG A 359 -22.87 23.72 10.38
CA ARG A 359 -23.01 23.69 11.84
C ARG A 359 -21.67 23.37 12.52
N MET A 360 -20.92 22.40 12.02
CA MET A 360 -19.57 22.11 12.51
C MET A 360 -18.63 23.31 12.34
N GLY A 361 -18.65 23.97 11.18
CA GLY A 361 -17.84 25.16 10.91
C GLY A 361 -18.09 26.29 11.91
N LYS A 362 -19.37 26.61 12.17
CA LYS A 362 -19.78 27.63 13.15
C LYS A 362 -19.38 27.31 14.59
N ALA A 363 -19.28 26.02 14.93
CA ALA A 363 -18.83 25.56 16.24
C ALA A 363 -17.29 25.56 16.41
N GLY A 364 -16.53 26.05 15.41
CA GLY A 364 -15.08 26.04 15.44
C GLY A 364 -14.48 24.64 15.23
N MET A 365 -15.18 23.79 14.49
CA MET A 365 -14.75 22.45 14.09
C MET A 365 -14.88 22.33 12.56
N MET A 366 -14.55 21.18 11.98
CA MET A 366 -14.66 21.00 10.53
C MET A 366 -15.39 19.71 10.17
N GLY A 367 -16.34 19.82 9.25
CA GLY A 367 -16.99 18.67 8.63
C GLY A 367 -16.68 18.57 7.14
N PHE A 368 -16.70 17.35 6.62
CA PHE A 368 -16.55 17.07 5.19
C PHE A 368 -17.90 16.74 4.55
N LEU A 369 -18.25 17.46 3.48
CA LEU A 369 -19.44 17.15 2.68
C LEU A 369 -19.30 15.77 2.01
N GLY A 370 -20.36 14.97 2.09
CA GLY A 370 -20.44 13.66 1.42
C GLY A 370 -20.67 13.73 -0.08
N THR A 371 -19.65 14.06 -0.86
CA THR A 371 -19.75 14.21 -2.34
C THR A 371 -19.93 12.89 -3.08
N GLY A 372 -19.39 11.78 -2.55
CA GLY A 372 -19.48 10.46 -3.17
C GLY A 372 -20.91 10.09 -3.56
N GLY A 373 -21.14 9.75 -4.82
CA GLY A 373 -22.46 9.37 -5.34
C GLY A 373 -23.42 10.54 -5.64
N LEU A 374 -22.99 11.79 -5.48
CA LEU A 374 -23.72 12.98 -5.96
C LEU A 374 -23.29 13.34 -7.39
N LYS A 375 -24.19 13.98 -8.15
CA LYS A 375 -23.87 14.59 -9.46
C LYS A 375 -23.12 15.91 -9.26
N LEU A 376 -22.27 16.31 -10.21
CA LEU A 376 -21.49 17.55 -10.14
C LEU A 376 -22.33 18.81 -9.83
N LEU A 377 -23.49 18.96 -10.46
CA LEU A 377 -24.40 20.09 -10.17
C LEU A 377 -24.90 20.11 -8.72
N GLN A 378 -25.07 18.95 -8.10
CA GLN A 378 -25.47 18.86 -6.69
C GLN A 378 -24.29 19.22 -5.78
N ILE A 379 -23.07 18.82 -6.14
CA ILE A 379 -21.84 19.21 -5.44
C ILE A 379 -21.65 20.73 -5.53
N GLU A 380 -21.81 21.31 -6.72
CA GLU A 380 -21.70 22.76 -6.95
C GLU A 380 -22.72 23.56 -6.12
N SER A 381 -23.98 23.14 -6.13
CA SER A 381 -25.04 23.74 -5.31
C SER A 381 -24.71 23.68 -3.81
N ALA A 382 -24.24 22.53 -3.32
CA ALA A 382 -23.82 22.36 -1.93
C ALA A 382 -22.64 23.27 -1.54
N ILE A 383 -21.64 23.42 -2.42
CA ILE A 383 -20.51 24.33 -2.21
C ILE A 383 -21.02 25.76 -2.03
N GLN A 384 -21.91 26.22 -2.91
CA GLN A 384 -22.46 27.58 -2.86
C GLN A 384 -23.21 27.84 -1.55
N VAL A 385 -24.03 26.88 -1.10
CA VAL A 385 -24.77 26.96 0.17
C VAL A 385 -23.80 27.09 1.36
N ILE A 386 -22.76 26.25 1.41
CA ILE A 386 -21.76 26.28 2.49
C ILE A 386 -21.00 27.61 2.49
N GLN A 387 -20.49 28.06 1.35
CA GLN A 387 -19.74 29.32 1.23
C GLN A 387 -20.60 30.55 1.51
N GLN A 388 -21.90 30.50 1.21
CA GLN A 388 -22.82 31.57 1.59
C GLN A 388 -23.06 31.62 3.11
N ALA A 389 -22.96 30.50 3.82
CA ALA A 389 -23.21 30.44 5.26
C ALA A 389 -21.95 30.67 6.12
N LEU A 390 -20.76 30.31 5.63
CA LEU A 390 -19.48 30.40 6.34
C LEU A 390 -18.60 31.52 5.74
N LYS A 391 -18.73 32.74 6.27
CA LYS A 391 -18.08 33.95 5.73
C LYS A 391 -17.00 34.55 6.62
N ALA A 392 -16.89 34.10 7.86
CA ALA A 392 -15.94 34.63 8.85
C ALA A 392 -14.62 33.84 8.88
N GLY A 393 -14.40 32.96 7.90
CA GLY A 393 -13.21 32.09 7.82
C GLY A 393 -13.37 30.77 8.54
N GLU A 394 -14.61 30.35 8.84
CA GLU A 394 -14.90 29.05 9.42
C GLU A 394 -14.45 27.91 8.51
N ALA A 395 -14.00 26.81 9.13
CA ALA A 395 -13.46 25.66 8.42
C ALA A 395 -14.55 24.75 7.87
N TYR A 396 -14.36 24.28 6.64
CA TYR A 396 -15.15 23.23 6.03
C TYR A 396 -14.31 22.49 5.00
N GLY A 397 -14.72 21.27 4.63
CA GLY A 397 -14.07 20.49 3.59
C GLY A 397 -15.04 19.72 2.71
N MET A 398 -14.50 19.15 1.64
CA MET A 398 -15.23 18.32 0.69
C MET A 398 -14.61 16.93 0.64
N ASN A 399 -15.41 15.88 0.54
CA ASN A 399 -14.89 14.56 0.23
C ASN A 399 -14.42 14.52 -1.24
N LEU A 400 -13.31 13.82 -1.49
CA LEU A 400 -12.93 13.35 -2.82
C LEU A 400 -12.86 11.83 -2.73
N LEU A 401 -13.84 11.16 -3.34
CA LEU A 401 -13.92 9.70 -3.35
C LEU A 401 -13.22 9.17 -4.60
N HIS A 402 -12.25 8.28 -4.41
CA HIS A 402 -11.58 7.65 -5.55
C HIS A 402 -12.54 6.79 -6.39
N ASN A 403 -12.45 6.90 -7.72
CA ASN A 403 -13.22 6.09 -8.64
C ASN A 403 -12.32 5.47 -9.73
N PRO A 404 -11.85 4.22 -9.54
CA PRO A 404 -10.95 3.57 -10.50
C PRO A 404 -11.63 3.21 -11.82
N ILE A 405 -12.97 3.09 -11.83
CA ILE A 405 -13.75 2.75 -13.05
C ILE A 405 -13.88 3.98 -13.95
N LYS A 406 -14.05 5.18 -13.36
CA LYS A 406 -14.17 6.45 -14.07
C LYS A 406 -13.26 7.53 -13.50
N PRO A 407 -11.96 7.50 -13.81
CA PRO A 407 -11.01 8.53 -13.35
C PRO A 407 -11.42 9.96 -13.74
N GLN A 408 -12.08 10.14 -14.88
CA GLN A 408 -12.59 11.44 -15.36
C GLN A 408 -13.50 12.13 -14.33
N MET A 409 -14.34 11.39 -13.59
CA MET A 409 -15.24 11.99 -12.59
C MET A 409 -14.45 12.59 -11.42
N GLU A 410 -13.31 12.00 -11.07
CA GLU A 410 -12.41 12.52 -10.06
C GLU A 410 -11.76 13.83 -10.53
N GLU A 411 -11.34 13.89 -11.80
CA GLU A 411 -10.80 15.10 -12.44
C GLU A 411 -11.81 16.25 -12.48
N GLU A 412 -13.04 15.98 -12.94
CA GLU A 412 -14.11 16.99 -13.00
C GLU A 412 -14.49 17.52 -11.60
N THR A 413 -14.46 16.65 -10.59
CA THR A 413 -14.70 17.04 -9.19
C THR A 413 -13.58 17.92 -8.66
N VAL A 414 -12.32 17.59 -8.95
CA VAL A 414 -11.15 18.43 -8.59
C VAL A 414 -11.23 19.78 -9.29
N ASP A 415 -11.59 19.82 -10.58
CA ASP A 415 -11.73 21.07 -11.31
C ASP A 415 -12.83 21.96 -10.74
N LEU A 416 -13.94 21.37 -10.31
CA LEU A 416 -14.98 22.08 -9.57
C LEU A 416 -14.46 22.63 -8.23
N PHE A 417 -13.69 21.83 -7.48
CA PHE A 417 -13.10 22.27 -6.21
C PHE A 417 -12.12 23.44 -6.41
N LEU A 418 -11.27 23.37 -7.43
CA LEU A 418 -10.35 24.45 -7.79
C LEU A 418 -11.11 25.72 -8.22
N LYS A 419 -12.16 25.57 -9.04
CA LYS A 419 -13.03 26.69 -9.48
C LYS A 419 -13.62 27.46 -8.31
N TYR A 420 -14.06 26.77 -7.26
CA TYR A 420 -14.66 27.39 -6.07
C TYR A 420 -13.66 27.68 -4.94
N GLY A 421 -12.36 27.43 -5.15
CA GLY A 421 -11.32 27.68 -4.15
C GLY A 421 -11.49 26.83 -2.88
N ILE A 422 -11.94 25.59 -3.02
CA ILE A 422 -12.06 24.65 -1.91
C ILE A 422 -10.67 24.34 -1.37
N LYS A 423 -10.43 24.69 -0.10
CA LYS A 423 -9.10 24.56 0.52
C LYS A 423 -8.84 23.21 1.15
N ASN A 424 -9.86 22.50 1.61
CA ASN A 424 -9.68 21.28 2.40
C ASN A 424 -10.45 20.12 1.76
N ILE A 425 -9.78 19.00 1.52
CA ILE A 425 -10.44 17.76 1.11
C ILE A 425 -10.14 16.59 2.04
N GLU A 426 -11.13 15.70 2.18
CA GLU A 426 -10.95 14.35 2.69
C GLU A 426 -10.81 13.41 1.47
N ALA A 427 -9.60 12.93 1.20
CA ALA A 427 -9.35 11.94 0.15
C ALA A 427 -9.61 10.53 0.71
N ALA A 428 -10.62 9.84 0.18
CA ALA A 428 -11.06 8.53 0.67
C ALA A 428 -11.08 7.46 -0.43
N ALA A 429 -10.90 6.20 -0.04
CA ALA A 429 -10.89 5.02 -0.91
C ALA A 429 -9.77 4.99 -1.98
N PHE A 430 -8.73 5.81 -1.83
CA PHE A 430 -7.58 5.80 -2.74
C PHE A 430 -6.72 4.56 -2.54
N MET A 431 -6.45 3.85 -3.64
CA MET A 431 -5.51 2.72 -3.66
C MET A 431 -4.13 3.12 -4.21
N GLN A 432 -4.03 4.30 -4.82
CA GLN A 432 -2.82 4.89 -5.37
C GLN A 432 -3.00 6.40 -5.55
N ILE A 433 -1.90 7.14 -5.70
CA ILE A 433 -1.95 8.56 -6.02
C ILE A 433 -2.36 8.76 -7.49
N THR A 434 -3.34 9.64 -7.74
CA THR A 434 -3.90 9.91 -9.06
C THR A 434 -3.48 11.28 -9.62
N PRO A 435 -3.56 11.49 -10.94
CA PRO A 435 -3.33 12.81 -11.54
C PRO A 435 -4.23 13.91 -10.99
N ALA A 436 -5.53 13.65 -10.78
CA ALA A 436 -6.47 14.62 -10.23
C ALA A 436 -6.05 15.07 -8.82
N LEU A 437 -5.67 14.13 -7.97
CA LEU A 437 -5.22 14.42 -6.61
C LEU A 437 -3.91 15.23 -6.59
N VAL A 438 -2.94 14.90 -7.45
CA VAL A 438 -1.68 15.66 -7.59
C VAL A 438 -1.97 17.07 -8.11
N LYS A 439 -2.85 17.22 -9.09
CA LYS A 439 -3.28 18.54 -9.60
C LYS A 439 -3.86 19.40 -8.48
N TYR A 440 -4.77 18.84 -7.68
CA TYR A 440 -5.34 19.54 -6.52
C TYR A 440 -4.25 19.96 -5.53
N ARG A 441 -3.35 19.04 -5.17
CA ARG A 441 -2.27 19.29 -4.19
C ARG A 441 -1.33 20.41 -4.62
N LEU A 442 -0.92 20.41 -5.89
CA LEU A 442 0.14 21.30 -6.38
C LEU A 442 -0.37 22.66 -6.84
N LYS A 443 -1.66 22.77 -7.18
CA LYS A 443 -2.24 24.02 -7.67
C LYS A 443 -2.20 25.12 -6.61
N GLY A 444 -1.67 26.28 -6.99
CA GLY A 444 -1.62 27.45 -6.13
C GLY A 444 -0.54 27.40 -5.05
N LEU A 445 0.41 26.46 -5.14
CA LEU A 445 1.56 26.42 -4.24
C LEU A 445 2.36 27.73 -4.27
N ARG A 446 2.84 28.13 -3.10
CA ARG A 446 3.67 29.33 -2.95
C ARG A 446 4.89 29.02 -2.11
N GLN A 447 5.98 29.73 -2.41
CA GLN A 447 7.16 29.76 -1.58
C GLN A 447 7.17 31.08 -0.80
N ALA A 448 7.25 30.99 0.52
CA ALA A 448 7.41 32.14 1.39
C ALA A 448 8.83 32.74 1.24
N ALA A 449 9.02 33.98 1.68
CA ALA A 449 10.29 34.70 1.56
C ALA A 449 11.49 34.00 2.26
N ASN A 450 11.21 33.13 3.23
CA ASN A 450 12.20 32.32 3.93
C ASN A 450 12.48 30.96 3.26
N GLY A 451 11.96 30.73 2.04
CA GLY A 451 12.13 29.49 1.29
C GLY A 451 11.16 28.37 1.65
N ARG A 452 10.34 28.51 2.72
CA ARG A 452 9.35 27.51 3.13
C ARG A 452 8.19 27.45 2.15
N ILE A 453 7.80 26.24 1.75
CA ILE A 453 6.64 26.02 0.87
C ILE A 453 5.38 26.04 1.72
N THR A 454 4.39 26.81 1.29
CA THR A 454 3.08 26.88 1.94
C THR A 454 2.02 26.30 1.01
N PRO A 455 1.36 25.18 1.38
CA PRO A 455 0.25 24.65 0.60
C PRO A 455 -0.94 25.61 0.61
N HIS A 456 -1.57 25.79 -0.54
CA HIS A 456 -2.85 26.48 -0.64
C HIS A 456 -4.04 25.53 -0.40
N HIS A 457 -3.88 24.29 -0.85
CA HIS A 457 -4.86 23.21 -0.71
C HIS A 457 -4.34 22.15 0.24
N HIS A 458 -5.18 21.78 1.20
CA HIS A 458 -4.91 20.79 2.21
C HIS A 458 -5.61 19.47 1.91
N ILE A 459 -4.85 18.38 2.05
CA ILE A 459 -5.35 17.03 1.83
C ILE A 459 -5.26 16.26 3.15
N MET A 460 -6.43 15.79 3.59
CA MET A 460 -6.55 14.77 4.63
C MET A 460 -6.82 13.42 3.97
N ALA A 461 -5.83 12.53 4.00
CA ALA A 461 -6.00 11.18 3.46
C ALA A 461 -6.61 10.25 4.50
N LYS A 462 -7.81 9.74 4.25
CA LYS A 462 -8.46 8.75 5.12
C LYS A 462 -8.18 7.34 4.61
N LEU A 463 -7.52 6.54 5.42
CA LEU A 463 -6.95 5.25 5.00
C LEU A 463 -6.80 4.27 6.17
N SER A 464 -6.69 2.99 5.83
CA SER A 464 -6.61 1.84 6.75
C SER A 464 -5.38 0.96 6.49
N ARG A 465 -4.48 1.35 5.58
CA ARG A 465 -3.38 0.50 5.13
C ARG A 465 -2.03 1.21 5.10
N PRO A 466 -0.95 0.62 5.66
CA PRO A 466 0.38 1.23 5.66
C PRO A 466 0.93 1.57 4.27
N GLU A 467 0.69 0.73 3.27
CA GLU A 467 1.16 0.96 1.89
C GLU A 467 0.50 2.20 1.25
N ILE A 468 -0.78 2.45 1.58
CA ILE A 468 -1.49 3.65 1.13
C ILE A 468 -1.00 4.88 1.92
N ALA A 469 -0.76 4.72 3.22
CA ALA A 469 -0.19 5.79 4.04
C ALA A 469 1.17 6.24 3.50
N GLU A 470 2.05 5.32 3.12
CA GLU A 470 3.35 5.67 2.52
C GLU A 470 3.19 6.53 1.27
N ALA A 471 2.24 6.20 0.40
CA ALA A 471 2.00 6.95 -0.83
C ALA A 471 1.57 8.40 -0.55
N PHE A 472 0.73 8.63 0.47
CA PHE A 472 0.28 9.97 0.87
C PHE A 472 1.32 10.74 1.72
N LEU A 473 2.14 10.02 2.48
CA LEU A 473 3.23 10.57 3.28
C LEU A 473 4.48 10.91 2.43
N SER A 474 4.52 10.45 1.17
CA SER A 474 5.60 10.73 0.22
C SER A 474 5.28 11.94 -0.68
N PRO A 475 6.28 12.51 -1.38
CA PRO A 475 6.03 13.54 -2.38
C PRO A 475 5.25 13.01 -3.58
N ALA A 476 4.70 13.93 -4.38
CA ALA A 476 3.98 13.57 -5.60
C ALA A 476 4.83 12.71 -6.55
N PRO A 477 4.28 11.63 -7.14
CA PRO A 477 5.03 10.79 -8.07
C PRO A 477 5.54 11.58 -9.29
N LYS A 478 6.85 11.52 -9.54
CA LYS A 478 7.53 12.33 -10.58
C LYS A 478 6.91 12.18 -11.98
N HIS A 479 6.45 10.98 -12.34
CA HIS A 479 5.85 10.74 -13.65
C HIS A 479 4.48 11.45 -13.81
N ILE A 480 3.70 11.54 -12.73
CA ILE A 480 2.43 12.27 -12.71
C ILE A 480 2.70 13.77 -12.80
N VAL A 481 3.63 14.28 -11.99
CA VAL A 481 4.03 15.70 -12.02
C VAL A 481 4.52 16.10 -13.41
N LYS A 482 5.36 15.28 -14.04
CA LYS A 482 5.84 15.51 -15.41
C LYS A 482 4.69 15.57 -16.42
N ASN A 483 3.75 14.63 -16.37
CA ASN A 483 2.60 14.62 -17.28
C ASN A 483 1.72 15.88 -17.09
N LEU A 484 1.44 16.27 -15.83
CA LEU A 484 0.67 17.48 -15.54
C LEU A 484 1.37 18.75 -16.01
N LEU A 485 2.70 18.78 -15.95
CA LEU A 485 3.49 19.90 -16.48
C LEU A 485 3.45 19.95 -18.01
N GLU A 486 3.66 18.82 -18.68
CA GLU A 486 3.63 18.70 -20.15
C GLU A 486 2.25 19.04 -20.73
N THR A 487 1.18 18.75 -19.97
CA THR A 487 -0.21 19.08 -20.35
C THR A 487 -0.67 20.47 -19.88
N ASN A 488 0.26 21.32 -19.39
CA ASN A 488 -0.01 22.66 -18.86
C ASN A 488 -1.05 22.71 -17.72
N GLN A 489 -1.24 21.58 -17.04
CA GLN A 489 -2.12 21.49 -15.88
C GLN A 489 -1.45 22.01 -14.61
N ILE A 490 -0.11 22.07 -14.53
CA ILE A 490 0.64 22.75 -13.46
C ILE A 490 1.75 23.62 -14.05
N SER A 491 2.21 24.63 -13.31
CA SER A 491 3.36 25.45 -13.69
C SER A 491 4.68 24.78 -13.34
N GLN A 492 5.79 25.21 -13.96
CA GLN A 492 7.13 24.75 -13.61
C GLN A 492 7.43 24.97 -12.11
N GLN A 493 7.04 26.12 -11.56
CA GLN A 493 7.27 26.43 -10.15
C GLN A 493 6.51 25.46 -9.23
N GLU A 494 5.26 25.13 -9.56
CA GLU A 494 4.46 24.12 -8.84
C GLU A 494 5.12 22.73 -8.91
N ALA A 495 5.65 22.35 -10.08
CA ALA A 495 6.37 21.09 -10.27
C ALA A 495 7.66 21.01 -9.47
N ASP A 496 8.47 22.08 -9.43
CA ASP A 496 9.74 22.12 -8.70
C ASP A 496 9.53 22.00 -7.18
N MET A 497 8.48 22.65 -6.67
CA MET A 497 8.10 22.60 -5.25
C MET A 497 7.54 21.23 -4.82
N SER A 498 7.01 20.43 -5.75
CA SER A 498 6.32 19.16 -5.45
C SER A 498 7.16 18.15 -4.67
N THR A 499 8.48 18.19 -4.80
CA THR A 499 9.41 17.22 -4.18
C THR A 499 9.68 17.48 -2.70
N GLN A 500 9.38 18.69 -2.23
CA GLN A 500 9.72 19.17 -0.88
C GLN A 500 8.54 19.11 0.09
N MET A 501 7.42 18.52 -0.33
CA MET A 501 6.21 18.41 0.47
C MET A 501 5.54 17.05 0.27
N PRO A 502 4.77 16.57 1.26
CA PRO A 502 4.00 15.34 1.14
C PRO A 502 2.73 15.56 0.33
N MET A 503 2.20 14.46 -0.21
CA MET A 503 0.89 14.45 -0.87
C MET A 503 -0.25 14.85 0.09
N ALA A 504 -0.20 14.46 1.37
CA ALA A 504 -1.16 14.85 2.39
C ALA A 504 -0.52 15.62 3.55
N ASP A 505 -1.24 16.60 4.08
CA ASP A 505 -0.87 17.31 5.31
C ASP A 505 -1.26 16.52 6.56
N ASP A 506 -2.30 15.68 6.41
CA ASP A 506 -2.93 14.95 7.48
C ASP A 506 -3.30 13.54 7.01
N ILE A 507 -3.01 12.55 7.84
CA ILE A 507 -3.49 11.18 7.67
C ILE A 507 -4.58 10.93 8.71
N CYS A 508 -5.74 10.47 8.28
CA CYS A 508 -6.80 9.99 9.16
C CYS A 508 -6.82 8.46 9.11
N VAL A 509 -6.35 7.82 10.17
CA VAL A 509 -6.28 6.36 10.25
C VAL A 509 -7.67 5.83 10.59
N GLU A 510 -8.30 5.17 9.62
CA GLU A 510 -9.62 4.57 9.75
C GLU A 510 -9.49 3.13 10.23
N SER A 511 -9.86 2.92 11.49
CA SER A 511 -10.06 1.59 12.08
C SER A 511 -11.47 1.07 11.75
N ASP A 512 -11.99 0.09 12.50
CA ASP A 512 -13.32 -0.44 12.25
C ASP A 512 -14.41 0.65 12.29
N SER A 513 -15.13 0.80 11.18
CA SER A 513 -16.02 1.93 10.91
C SER A 513 -17.29 1.47 10.19
N GLY A 514 -18.30 2.34 10.17
CA GLY A 514 -19.52 2.11 9.38
C GLY A 514 -19.28 2.38 7.90
N GLY A 515 -19.87 1.57 7.01
CA GLY A 515 -19.56 1.62 5.58
C GLY A 515 -18.34 0.76 5.25
N HIS A 516 -17.59 1.11 4.20
CA HIS A 516 -16.38 0.37 3.81
C HIS A 516 -15.35 0.38 4.95
N THR A 517 -14.86 -0.80 5.32
CA THR A 517 -13.86 -0.94 6.37
C THR A 517 -13.04 -2.22 6.19
N ASP A 518 -11.77 -2.16 6.56
CA ASP A 518 -10.85 -3.31 6.64
C ASP A 518 -10.91 -4.00 8.02
N MET A 519 -11.86 -3.63 8.89
CA MET A 519 -11.99 -4.17 10.26
C MET A 519 -10.74 -3.92 11.12
N GLY A 520 -10.06 -2.80 10.87
CA GLY A 520 -8.80 -2.46 11.54
C GLY A 520 -9.00 -2.20 13.03
N ILE A 521 -8.02 -2.58 13.86
CA ILE A 521 -8.04 -2.31 15.30
C ILE A 521 -7.23 -1.05 15.59
N MET A 522 -7.87 0.00 16.12
CA MET A 522 -7.25 1.32 16.35
C MET A 522 -5.91 1.24 17.10
N SER A 523 -5.84 0.46 18.18
CA SER A 523 -4.63 0.30 19.01
C SER A 523 -3.45 -0.36 18.29
N VAL A 524 -3.70 -0.99 17.15
CA VAL A 524 -2.67 -1.63 16.31
C VAL A 524 -2.30 -0.71 15.15
N ILE A 525 -3.30 -0.24 14.41
CA ILE A 525 -3.05 0.49 13.16
C ILE A 525 -2.56 1.93 13.39
N LEU A 526 -3.15 2.66 14.33
CA LEU A 526 -2.80 4.07 14.56
C LEU A 526 -1.32 4.23 14.96
N PRO A 527 -0.79 3.51 15.97
CA PRO A 527 0.64 3.59 16.29
C PRO A 527 1.55 3.15 15.14
N THR A 528 1.09 2.23 14.28
CA THR A 528 1.85 1.77 13.10
C THR A 528 2.02 2.89 12.08
N ILE A 529 0.93 3.57 11.72
CA ILE A 529 1.00 4.72 10.81
C ILE A 529 1.75 5.90 11.42
N ILE A 530 1.64 6.13 12.74
CA ILE A 530 2.43 7.16 13.44
C ILE A 530 3.93 6.90 13.30
N ARG A 531 4.39 5.65 13.46
CA ARG A 531 5.80 5.28 13.26
C ARG A 531 6.22 5.50 11.81
N GLN A 532 5.42 5.05 10.86
CA GLN A 532 5.67 5.25 9.43
C GLN A 532 5.76 6.74 9.05
N ARG A 533 4.87 7.58 9.59
CA ARG A 533 4.94 9.04 9.44
C ARG A 533 6.27 9.58 9.93
N ASN A 534 6.74 9.16 11.11
CA ASN A 534 8.03 9.62 11.64
C ASN A 534 9.21 9.20 10.75
N GLU A 535 9.18 7.98 10.21
CA GLU A 535 10.20 7.49 9.27
C GLU A 535 10.25 8.33 7.99
N LEU A 536 9.09 8.63 7.39
CA LEU A 536 9.01 9.39 6.14
C LEU A 536 9.30 10.88 6.33
N MET A 537 8.92 11.46 7.47
CA MET A 537 9.37 12.80 7.88
C MET A 537 10.90 12.89 7.92
N ASN A 538 11.58 11.88 8.48
CA ASN A 538 13.04 11.84 8.52
C ASN A 538 13.68 11.55 7.15
N LYS A 539 13.00 10.76 6.30
CA LYS A 539 13.45 10.44 4.93
C LYS A 539 13.44 11.67 4.04
N TYR A 540 12.37 12.46 4.08
CA TYR A 540 12.15 13.59 3.18
C TYR A 540 12.48 14.96 3.77
N TRP A 541 12.81 15.02 5.06
CA TRP A 541 13.18 16.26 5.75
C TRP A 541 12.13 17.37 5.59
N TYR A 542 10.85 17.01 5.68
CA TYR A 542 9.77 17.98 5.59
C TYR A 542 9.87 19.00 6.72
N ALA A 543 9.68 20.27 6.37
CA ALA A 543 9.69 21.37 7.33
C ALA A 543 8.52 21.26 8.32
N ASP A 544 7.36 20.83 7.83
CA ASP A 544 6.12 20.79 8.59
C ASP A 544 5.77 19.35 8.95
N ARG A 545 5.40 19.14 10.21
CA ARG A 545 5.01 17.82 10.69
C ARG A 545 3.68 17.44 10.05
N ILE A 546 3.68 16.39 9.24
CA ILE A 546 2.45 15.71 8.82
C ILE A 546 1.74 15.21 10.06
N ARG A 547 0.45 15.40 10.23
CA ARG A 547 -0.27 14.97 11.44
C ARG A 547 -1.06 13.68 11.18
N VAL A 548 -1.27 12.89 12.23
CA VAL A 548 -1.96 11.59 12.13
C VAL A 548 -3.10 11.56 13.13
N GLY A 549 -4.34 11.56 12.65
CA GLY A 549 -5.54 11.43 13.44
C GLY A 549 -6.14 10.02 13.38
N ALA A 550 -7.24 9.84 14.11
CA ALA A 550 -7.92 8.54 14.25
C ALA A 550 -9.41 8.63 13.92
N ALA A 551 -9.91 7.60 13.24
CA ALA A 551 -11.31 7.36 12.94
C ALA A 551 -11.67 5.87 13.16
N GLY A 552 -12.96 5.57 13.16
CA GLY A 552 -13.49 4.22 13.45
C GLY A 552 -13.60 3.96 14.95
N GLY A 553 -14.71 3.39 15.39
CA GLY A 553 -14.96 3.09 16.81
C GLY A 553 -15.16 4.28 17.77
N ILE A 554 -15.03 5.53 17.33
CA ILE A 554 -15.13 6.71 18.20
C ILE A 554 -16.59 7.19 18.32
N GLY A 555 -17.24 6.83 19.42
CA GLY A 555 -18.59 7.29 19.78
C GLY A 555 -18.76 7.74 21.23
N THR A 556 -17.72 7.62 22.06
CA THR A 556 -17.78 7.95 23.50
C THR A 556 -16.48 8.64 23.96
N PRO A 557 -16.50 9.29 25.13
CA PRO A 557 -15.29 9.88 25.73
C PRO A 557 -14.14 8.89 25.94
N GLU A 558 -14.43 7.62 26.27
CA GLU A 558 -13.40 6.58 26.46
C GLU A 558 -12.69 6.22 25.17
N ALA A 559 -13.45 6.08 24.07
CA ALA A 559 -12.89 5.78 22.76
C ALA A 559 -12.03 6.95 22.26
N ALA A 560 -12.51 8.18 22.42
CA ALA A 560 -11.76 9.38 22.10
C ALA A 560 -10.49 9.54 22.96
N ALA A 561 -10.59 9.31 24.27
CA ALA A 561 -9.44 9.29 25.18
C ALA A 561 -8.38 8.27 24.74
N THR A 562 -8.82 7.09 24.31
CA THR A 562 -7.93 6.03 23.80
C THR A 562 -7.18 6.51 22.56
N ALA A 563 -7.86 7.13 21.59
CA ALA A 563 -7.22 7.67 20.40
C ALA A 563 -6.14 8.72 20.74
N PHE A 564 -6.46 9.68 21.62
CA PHE A 564 -5.48 10.71 22.04
C PHE A 564 -4.31 10.11 22.82
N ILE A 565 -4.54 9.14 23.71
CA ILE A 565 -3.46 8.44 24.44
C ILE A 565 -2.53 7.70 23.47
N LEU A 566 -3.07 7.09 22.41
CA LEU A 566 -2.29 6.42 21.37
C LEU A 566 -1.52 7.39 20.45
N GLY A 567 -1.70 8.70 20.63
CA GLY A 567 -0.96 9.73 19.91
C GLY A 567 -1.70 10.35 18.72
N ALA A 568 -3.02 10.20 18.64
CA ALA A 568 -3.82 10.87 17.61
C ALA A 568 -3.69 12.40 17.75
N ASP A 569 -3.34 13.07 16.65
CA ASP A 569 -3.27 14.52 16.54
C ASP A 569 -4.67 15.16 16.46
N PHE A 570 -5.67 14.40 16.01
CA PHE A 570 -7.10 14.77 15.97
C PHE A 570 -7.95 13.49 15.94
N ILE A 571 -9.25 13.63 16.20
CA ILE A 571 -10.23 12.54 16.04
C ILE A 571 -11.28 12.89 14.99
N LEU A 572 -11.83 11.87 14.36
CA LEU A 572 -12.90 11.98 13.37
C LEU A 572 -14.01 10.98 13.66
N THR A 573 -15.25 11.46 13.65
CA THR A 573 -16.44 10.63 13.88
C THR A 573 -17.28 10.49 12.60
N GLY A 574 -18.07 9.41 12.53
CA GLY A 574 -18.91 9.07 11.39
C GLY A 574 -20.30 8.63 11.82
N SER A 575 -20.42 7.39 12.32
CA SER A 575 -21.74 6.76 12.60
C SER A 575 -22.64 7.59 13.53
N ILE A 576 -22.07 8.22 14.58
CA ILE A 576 -22.86 9.06 15.50
C ILE A 576 -23.44 10.29 14.81
N ASN A 577 -22.75 10.81 13.79
CA ASN A 577 -23.17 12.01 13.06
C ASN A 577 -24.32 11.71 12.09
N GLN A 578 -24.52 10.44 11.69
CA GLN A 578 -25.65 10.07 10.86
C GLN A 578 -26.99 10.14 11.62
N CYS A 579 -26.93 10.00 12.95
CA CYS A 579 -28.09 10.07 13.84
C CYS A 579 -28.21 11.46 14.48
N THR A 580 -28.09 12.51 13.67
CA THR A 580 -28.31 13.91 14.08
C THR A 580 -29.38 14.57 13.23
N VAL A 581 -29.90 15.69 13.70
CA VAL A 581 -30.91 16.46 12.98
C VAL A 581 -30.37 16.92 11.62
N GLU A 582 -29.10 17.32 11.55
CA GLU A 582 -28.48 17.88 10.35
C GLU A 582 -28.21 16.85 9.24
N ALA A 583 -28.01 15.57 9.59
CA ALA A 583 -27.70 14.55 8.59
C ALA A 583 -28.85 14.33 7.59
N ASN A 584 -28.52 14.26 6.30
CA ASN A 584 -29.50 14.07 5.22
C ASN A 584 -29.78 12.58 4.99
N THR A 585 -30.41 11.96 5.97
CA THR A 585 -30.99 10.62 5.89
C THR A 585 -32.41 10.66 6.46
N SER A 586 -33.23 9.65 6.17
CA SER A 586 -34.64 9.67 6.57
C SER A 586 -34.81 9.57 8.08
N ASP A 587 -35.91 10.14 8.60
CA ASP A 587 -36.32 9.99 10.00
C ASP A 587 -36.39 8.51 10.40
N ALA A 588 -36.89 7.64 9.52
CA ALA A 588 -36.97 6.21 9.77
C ALA A 588 -35.59 5.56 9.98
N VAL A 589 -34.55 6.03 9.29
CA VAL A 589 -33.16 5.59 9.53
C VAL A 589 -32.66 6.13 10.87
N LYS A 590 -32.92 7.39 11.19
CA LYS A 590 -32.49 8.00 12.47
C LYS A 590 -33.18 7.34 13.68
N ASP A 591 -34.46 6.99 13.55
CA ASP A 591 -35.23 6.22 14.55
C ASP A 591 -34.60 4.83 14.78
N ILE A 592 -34.10 4.15 13.74
CA ILE A 592 -33.36 2.89 13.90
C ILE A 592 -32.03 3.15 14.61
N LEU A 593 -31.26 4.13 14.15
CA LEU A 593 -29.91 4.41 14.67
C LEU A 593 -29.91 4.81 16.14
N GLN A 594 -30.92 5.50 16.66
CA GLN A 594 -30.99 5.82 18.09
C GLN A 594 -31.21 4.59 18.99
N ASP A 595 -31.76 3.50 18.43
CA ASP A 595 -32.20 2.31 19.19
C ASP A 595 -31.22 1.12 19.08
N ILE A 596 -30.18 1.21 18.23
CA ILE A 596 -29.18 0.15 18.10
C ILE A 596 -28.20 0.12 19.28
N ASN A 597 -27.72 -1.07 19.61
CA ASN A 597 -26.69 -1.33 20.60
C ASN A 597 -25.37 -1.76 19.92
N ILE A 598 -24.31 -1.98 20.70
CA ILE A 598 -22.94 -2.24 20.23
C ILE A 598 -22.87 -3.46 19.29
N GLN A 599 -23.72 -4.47 19.51
CA GLN A 599 -23.75 -5.74 18.75
C GLN A 599 -24.87 -5.78 17.69
N ASP A 600 -25.42 -4.62 17.32
CA ASP A 600 -26.52 -4.50 16.37
C ASP A 600 -26.06 -4.06 14.96
N THR A 601 -24.76 -4.20 14.67
CA THR A 601 -24.15 -4.06 13.35
C THR A 601 -23.57 -5.39 12.87
N ASP A 602 -23.43 -5.55 11.56
CA ASP A 602 -22.85 -6.73 10.92
C ASP A 602 -22.15 -6.33 9.61
N TYR A 603 -21.39 -7.26 9.03
CA TYR A 603 -20.70 -7.05 7.77
C TYR A 603 -21.48 -7.66 6.61
N ALA A 604 -21.67 -6.87 5.56
CA ALA A 604 -22.30 -7.28 4.31
C ALA A 604 -21.36 -7.02 3.13
N PRO A 605 -21.56 -7.68 1.98
CA PRO A 605 -20.83 -7.37 0.76
C PRO A 605 -21.02 -5.90 0.35
N ALA A 606 -19.97 -5.29 -0.17
CA ALA A 606 -20.02 -3.96 -0.76
C ALA A 606 -20.61 -4.05 -2.18
N GLY A 607 -21.57 -3.19 -2.53
CA GLY A 607 -22.22 -3.25 -3.85
C GLY A 607 -21.33 -2.78 -5.01
N ASP A 608 -20.40 -1.87 -4.75
CA ASP A 608 -19.46 -1.28 -5.72
C ASP A 608 -18.23 -2.17 -6.02
N MET A 609 -17.87 -3.05 -5.10
CA MET A 609 -16.79 -4.04 -5.23
C MET A 609 -17.29 -5.47 -4.92
N PHE A 610 -18.53 -5.75 -5.30
CA PHE A 610 -19.24 -6.99 -4.97
C PHE A 610 -18.48 -8.23 -5.41
N GLU A 611 -17.97 -8.23 -6.64
CA GLU A 611 -17.24 -9.35 -7.23
C GLU A 611 -15.91 -9.65 -6.50
N LEU A 612 -15.29 -8.62 -5.89
CA LEU A 612 -14.03 -8.73 -5.14
C LEU A 612 -14.24 -9.17 -3.68
N GLY A 613 -15.48 -9.29 -3.22
CA GLY A 613 -15.79 -9.67 -1.84
C GLY A 613 -15.46 -8.60 -0.81
N ALA A 614 -15.32 -7.34 -1.24
CA ALA A 614 -15.20 -6.21 -0.33
C ALA A 614 -16.41 -6.15 0.61
N LYS A 615 -16.21 -5.66 1.83
CA LYS A 615 -17.24 -5.61 2.87
C LYS A 615 -17.53 -4.19 3.32
N VAL A 616 -18.76 -3.99 3.75
CA VAL A 616 -19.24 -2.80 4.43
C VAL A 616 -19.86 -3.20 5.76
N GLN A 617 -19.66 -2.38 6.79
CA GLN A 617 -20.34 -2.55 8.08
C GLN A 617 -21.66 -1.77 8.09
N VAL A 618 -22.73 -2.46 8.45
CA VAL A 618 -24.12 -2.01 8.33
C VAL A 618 -24.95 -2.37 9.55
N VAL A 619 -26.07 -1.67 9.76
CA VAL A 619 -27.06 -2.05 10.78
C VAL A 619 -27.64 -3.43 10.46
N ARG A 620 -27.79 -4.28 11.48
CA ARG A 620 -28.47 -5.57 11.40
C ARG A 620 -29.78 -5.64 12.18
N LYS A 621 -29.94 -4.82 13.22
CA LYS A 621 -31.17 -4.84 14.03
C LYS A 621 -32.32 -4.18 13.28
N GLY A 622 -33.47 -4.88 13.23
CA GLY A 622 -34.69 -4.38 12.59
C GLY A 622 -34.68 -4.36 11.06
N VAL A 623 -33.63 -4.90 10.44
CA VAL A 623 -33.48 -5.01 8.98
C VAL A 623 -32.95 -6.40 8.60
N PHE A 624 -33.20 -6.83 7.37
CA PHE A 624 -32.68 -8.06 6.79
C PHE A 624 -31.59 -7.84 5.75
N PHE A 625 -31.26 -6.59 5.43
CA PHE A 625 -30.26 -6.27 4.42
C PHE A 625 -28.93 -7.04 4.58
N PRO A 626 -28.29 -7.13 5.78
CA PRO A 626 -27.01 -7.83 5.88
C PRO A 626 -27.12 -9.33 5.55
N GLY A 627 -28.16 -10.00 6.06
CA GLY A 627 -28.40 -11.41 5.77
C GLY A 627 -28.75 -11.65 4.30
N ARG A 628 -29.55 -10.75 3.70
CA ARG A 628 -29.94 -10.81 2.29
C ARG A 628 -28.74 -10.56 1.36
N GLY A 629 -27.95 -9.53 1.64
CA GLY A 629 -26.74 -9.20 0.90
C GLY A 629 -25.71 -10.33 0.92
N ASN A 630 -25.44 -10.90 2.10
CA ASN A 630 -24.56 -12.06 2.23
C ASN A 630 -25.08 -13.27 1.44
N ARG A 631 -26.39 -13.55 1.51
CA ARG A 631 -26.99 -14.65 0.73
C ARG A 631 -26.82 -14.47 -0.77
N LEU A 632 -27.03 -13.26 -1.31
CA LEU A 632 -26.80 -12.97 -2.73
C LEU A 632 -25.34 -13.20 -3.13
N TYR A 633 -24.40 -12.83 -2.27
CA TYR A 633 -22.98 -13.03 -2.54
C TYR A 633 -22.55 -14.51 -2.48
N GLU A 634 -23.07 -15.28 -1.53
CA GLU A 634 -22.87 -16.74 -1.49
C GLU A 634 -23.34 -17.41 -2.78
N LEU A 635 -24.53 -17.05 -3.26
CA LEU A 635 -25.08 -17.55 -4.51
C LEU A 635 -24.20 -17.17 -5.70
N TYR A 636 -23.75 -15.91 -5.75
CA TYR A 636 -22.83 -15.44 -6.79
C TYR A 636 -21.50 -16.23 -6.83
N ARG A 637 -20.96 -16.61 -5.66
CA ARG A 637 -19.74 -17.40 -5.57
C ARG A 637 -19.94 -18.85 -6.00
N HIS A 638 -21.11 -19.42 -5.68
CA HIS A 638 -21.38 -20.84 -5.91
C HIS A 638 -21.81 -21.14 -7.36
N TYR A 639 -22.55 -20.24 -7.99
CA TYR A 639 -23.13 -20.45 -9.33
C TYR A 639 -22.46 -19.57 -10.40
N ASN A 640 -22.53 -20.00 -11.66
CA ASN A 640 -22.02 -19.25 -12.81
C ASN A 640 -23.12 -18.51 -13.59
N SER A 641 -24.39 -18.76 -13.30
CA SER A 641 -25.52 -18.06 -13.89
C SER A 641 -26.74 -18.10 -12.98
N LEU A 642 -27.74 -17.25 -13.25
CA LEU A 642 -29.03 -17.34 -12.55
C LEU A 642 -29.76 -18.65 -12.84
N ASP A 643 -29.55 -19.25 -14.01
CA ASP A 643 -30.26 -20.46 -14.44
C ASP A 643 -29.85 -21.71 -13.64
N GLU A 644 -28.64 -21.72 -13.10
CA GLU A 644 -28.13 -22.79 -12.23
C GLU A 644 -28.71 -22.76 -10.81
N ILE A 645 -29.36 -21.66 -10.41
CA ILE A 645 -29.98 -21.53 -9.08
C ILE A 645 -31.32 -22.26 -9.08
N ASP A 646 -31.59 -23.05 -8.04
CA ASP A 646 -32.83 -23.79 -7.90
C ASP A 646 -34.07 -22.86 -7.86
N ASP A 647 -35.19 -23.33 -8.41
CA ASP A 647 -36.41 -22.52 -8.60
C ASP A 647 -36.97 -21.98 -7.29
N LYS A 648 -36.84 -22.72 -6.18
CA LYS A 648 -37.29 -22.28 -4.87
C LYS A 648 -36.47 -21.08 -4.38
N THR A 649 -35.14 -21.14 -4.52
CA THR A 649 -34.26 -20.02 -4.18
C THR A 649 -34.51 -18.82 -5.10
N LYS A 650 -34.66 -19.02 -6.42
CA LYS A 650 -34.99 -17.93 -7.35
C LYS A 650 -36.33 -17.25 -7.01
N ALA A 651 -37.37 -18.03 -6.70
CA ALA A 651 -38.66 -17.50 -6.29
C ALA A 651 -38.54 -16.69 -4.99
N GLN A 652 -37.81 -17.20 -3.98
CA GLN A 652 -37.59 -16.49 -2.73
C GLN A 652 -36.90 -15.13 -2.94
N ILE A 653 -35.88 -15.06 -3.79
CA ILE A 653 -35.16 -13.80 -4.06
C ILE A 653 -36.10 -12.80 -4.75
N GLN A 654 -36.80 -13.23 -5.80
CA GLN A 654 -37.71 -12.37 -6.54
C GLN A 654 -38.86 -11.86 -5.66
N GLU A 655 -39.46 -12.71 -4.83
CA GLU A 655 -40.60 -12.33 -4.00
C GLU A 655 -40.21 -11.56 -2.73
N LYS A 656 -39.12 -11.93 -2.06
CA LYS A 656 -38.78 -11.39 -0.74
C LYS A 656 -37.75 -10.26 -0.78
N TYR A 657 -36.86 -10.24 -1.77
CA TYR A 657 -35.75 -9.29 -1.83
C TYR A 657 -36.10 -8.17 -2.82
N PHE A 658 -36.36 -8.53 -4.08
CA PHE A 658 -36.68 -7.54 -5.12
C PHE A 658 -38.18 -7.18 -5.16
N ARG A 659 -39.05 -8.09 -4.70
CA ARG A 659 -40.51 -8.02 -4.84
C ARG A 659 -40.99 -7.88 -6.28
N ARG A 660 -40.19 -8.37 -7.23
CA ARG A 660 -40.41 -8.37 -8.67
C ARG A 660 -39.50 -9.38 -9.37
N GLY A 661 -39.81 -9.72 -10.62
CA GLY A 661 -39.08 -10.73 -11.38
C GLY A 661 -37.68 -10.29 -11.81
N PHE A 662 -36.76 -11.24 -12.04
CA PHE A 662 -35.39 -10.91 -12.46
C PHE A 662 -35.32 -10.17 -13.80
N GLU A 663 -36.23 -10.45 -14.73
CA GLU A 663 -36.29 -9.73 -16.01
C GLU A 663 -36.63 -8.25 -15.81
N GLU A 664 -37.56 -7.94 -14.90
CA GLU A 664 -37.90 -6.56 -14.56
C GLU A 664 -36.72 -5.86 -13.85
N VAL A 665 -36.08 -6.53 -12.89
CA VAL A 665 -34.87 -6.02 -12.23
C VAL A 665 -33.76 -5.73 -13.24
N TYR A 666 -33.58 -6.62 -14.21
CA TYR A 666 -32.56 -6.46 -15.22
C TYR A 666 -32.89 -5.31 -16.17
N ALA A 667 -34.15 -5.14 -16.57
CA ALA A 667 -34.59 -4.01 -17.38
C ALA A 667 -34.37 -2.67 -16.66
N GLU A 668 -34.67 -2.58 -15.36
CA GLU A 668 -34.34 -1.40 -14.53
C GLU A 668 -32.82 -1.14 -14.48
N THR A 669 -32.04 -2.21 -14.33
CA THR A 669 -30.58 -2.15 -14.27
C THR A 669 -30.00 -1.68 -15.61
N GLN A 670 -30.52 -2.18 -16.73
CA GLN A 670 -30.17 -1.72 -18.07
C GLN A 670 -30.49 -0.24 -18.23
N ALA A 671 -31.71 0.19 -17.93
CA ALA A 671 -32.10 1.60 -18.04
C ALA A 671 -31.17 2.52 -17.22
N TYR A 672 -30.77 2.09 -16.02
CA TYR A 672 -29.82 2.83 -15.20
C TYR A 672 -28.42 2.87 -15.82
N TYR A 673 -27.84 1.74 -16.18
CA TYR A 673 -26.46 1.71 -16.66
C TYR A 673 -26.31 2.14 -18.12
N SER A 674 -27.34 2.07 -18.98
CA SER A 674 -27.24 2.53 -20.36
C SER A 674 -26.98 4.04 -20.49
N GLU A 675 -27.40 4.85 -19.51
CA GLU A 675 -27.11 6.28 -19.48
C GLU A 675 -25.67 6.59 -19.03
N TYR A 676 -25.09 5.72 -18.18
CA TYR A 676 -23.83 6.03 -17.48
C TYR A 676 -22.65 5.10 -17.86
N LEU A 677 -22.86 3.82 -18.10
CA LEU A 677 -21.84 2.78 -18.37
C LEU A 677 -22.42 1.69 -19.33
N PRO A 678 -22.69 2.01 -20.60
CA PRO A 678 -23.28 1.05 -21.55
C PRO A 678 -22.45 -0.23 -21.74
N GLU A 679 -21.12 -0.15 -21.63
CA GLU A 679 -20.19 -1.27 -21.73
C GLU A 679 -20.41 -2.36 -20.66
N VAL A 680 -20.95 -1.97 -19.49
CA VAL A 680 -21.29 -2.90 -18.41
C VAL A 680 -22.46 -3.80 -18.82
N ILE A 681 -23.42 -3.26 -19.58
CA ILE A 681 -24.54 -4.02 -20.12
C ILE A 681 -24.06 -4.94 -21.24
N GLU A 682 -23.26 -4.45 -22.19
CA GLU A 682 -22.70 -5.30 -23.24
C GLU A 682 -21.91 -6.50 -22.69
N SER A 683 -21.15 -6.25 -21.63
CA SER A 683 -20.38 -7.25 -20.91
C SER A 683 -21.27 -8.29 -20.20
N ALA A 684 -22.40 -7.86 -19.66
CA ALA A 684 -23.37 -8.74 -19.02
C ALA A 684 -24.14 -9.60 -20.03
N GLU A 685 -24.50 -9.07 -21.20
CA GLU A 685 -25.16 -9.86 -22.26
C GLU A 685 -24.28 -11.00 -22.77
N ARG A 686 -22.95 -10.85 -22.71
CA ARG A 686 -21.99 -11.88 -23.15
C ARG A 686 -21.58 -12.87 -22.06
N ASN A 687 -21.92 -12.61 -20.80
CA ASN A 687 -21.48 -13.42 -19.67
C ASN A 687 -22.57 -13.56 -18.60
N PRO A 688 -23.21 -14.75 -18.48
CA PRO A 688 -24.28 -15.00 -17.51
C PRO A 688 -23.90 -14.70 -16.06
N LYS A 689 -22.64 -14.89 -15.66
CA LYS A 689 -22.16 -14.59 -14.32
C LYS A 689 -22.13 -13.09 -14.04
N ARG A 690 -21.76 -12.29 -15.05
CA ARG A 690 -21.80 -10.83 -14.97
C ARG A 690 -23.23 -10.31 -14.95
N LYS A 691 -24.14 -10.89 -15.75
CA LYS A 691 -25.58 -10.58 -15.68
C LYS A 691 -26.16 -10.86 -14.29
N MET A 692 -25.85 -12.03 -13.71
CA MET A 692 -26.24 -12.36 -12.34
C MET A 692 -25.70 -11.33 -11.32
N ALA A 693 -24.41 -10.97 -11.42
CA ALA A 693 -23.81 -9.98 -10.54
C ALA A 693 -24.52 -8.61 -10.63
N LEU A 694 -24.85 -8.13 -11.83
CA LEU A 694 -25.55 -6.86 -12.01
C LEU A 694 -26.94 -6.86 -11.36
N ILE A 695 -27.70 -7.94 -11.57
CA ILE A 695 -29.02 -8.11 -10.95
C ILE A 695 -28.90 -8.10 -9.43
N PHE A 696 -27.92 -8.83 -8.87
CA PHE A 696 -27.70 -8.85 -7.41
C PHE A 696 -27.24 -7.48 -6.89
N LYS A 697 -26.33 -6.79 -7.58
CA LYS A 697 -25.86 -5.44 -7.23
C LYS A 697 -26.99 -4.41 -7.23
N TRP A 698 -28.02 -4.60 -8.04
CA TRP A 698 -29.21 -3.74 -8.02
C TRP A 698 -29.91 -3.73 -6.66
N TYR A 699 -29.92 -4.85 -5.93
CA TYR A 699 -30.49 -4.92 -4.58
C TYR A 699 -29.80 -3.93 -3.63
N PHE A 700 -28.48 -3.80 -3.70
CA PHE A 700 -27.69 -2.88 -2.88
C PHE A 700 -28.01 -1.42 -3.24
N ILE A 701 -28.08 -1.10 -4.53
CA ILE A 701 -28.44 0.24 -5.01
C ILE A 701 -29.84 0.64 -4.51
N GLN A 702 -30.81 -0.27 -4.61
CA GLN A 702 -32.18 -0.02 -4.18
C GLN A 702 -32.29 0.08 -2.66
N SER A 703 -31.64 -0.82 -1.92
CA SER A 703 -31.62 -0.82 -0.44
C SER A 703 -31.15 0.52 0.14
N MET A 704 -30.13 1.14 -0.47
CA MET A 704 -29.68 2.49 -0.10
C MET A 704 -30.68 3.59 -0.49
N ARG A 705 -31.34 3.48 -1.66
CA ARG A 705 -32.36 4.44 -2.09
C ARG A 705 -33.57 4.44 -1.15
N LEU A 706 -34.06 3.25 -0.79
CA LEU A 706 -35.17 3.04 0.12
C LEU A 706 -34.87 3.66 1.51
N ALA A 707 -33.67 3.40 2.04
CA ALA A 707 -33.24 3.98 3.32
C ALA A 707 -33.20 5.52 3.27
N LYS A 708 -32.67 6.09 2.18
CA LYS A 708 -32.59 7.55 2.01
C LYS A 708 -33.99 8.18 1.86
N GLN A 709 -34.91 7.54 1.15
CA GLN A 709 -36.27 8.02 0.93
C GLN A 709 -37.18 7.83 2.16
N GLY A 710 -36.84 6.93 3.08
CA GLY A 710 -37.69 6.61 4.23
C GLY A 710 -38.92 5.79 3.85
N ASP A 711 -38.82 4.93 2.82
CA ASP A 711 -39.90 4.02 2.44
C ASP A 711 -40.21 3.00 3.55
N LEU A 712 -41.28 3.22 4.29
CA LEU A 712 -41.66 2.38 5.43
C LEU A 712 -42.12 0.97 5.01
N ALA A 713 -42.63 0.79 3.80
CA ALA A 713 -43.09 -0.52 3.29
C ALA A 713 -41.92 -1.48 3.00
N HIS A 714 -40.72 -0.92 2.83
CA HIS A 714 -39.47 -1.65 2.57
C HIS A 714 -38.41 -1.41 3.65
N LYS A 715 -38.82 -1.01 4.87
CA LYS A 715 -37.90 -0.76 5.99
C LYS A 715 -36.92 -1.91 6.23
N ILE A 716 -37.38 -3.16 6.10
CA ILE A 716 -36.55 -4.36 6.30
C ILE A 716 -35.39 -4.47 5.29
N ASP A 717 -35.44 -3.76 4.17
CA ASP A 717 -34.42 -3.78 3.12
C ASP A 717 -33.43 -2.61 3.21
N TYR A 718 -33.51 -1.78 4.25
CA TYR A 718 -32.62 -0.63 4.36
C TYR A 718 -31.16 -1.06 4.50
N GLN A 719 -30.32 -0.54 3.61
CA GLN A 719 -28.88 -0.54 3.79
C GLN A 719 -28.47 0.74 4.53
N ILE A 720 -28.07 0.59 5.80
CA ILE A 720 -27.64 1.71 6.66
C ILE A 720 -26.19 1.43 7.09
N HIS A 721 -25.26 2.22 6.55
CA HIS A 721 -23.83 2.13 6.92
C HIS A 721 -23.63 2.60 8.36
N CYS A 722 -23.21 1.71 9.26
CA CYS A 722 -23.06 2.04 10.67
C CYS A 722 -22.12 1.05 11.35
N GLY A 723 -21.26 1.56 12.24
CA GLY A 723 -20.39 0.74 13.10
C GLY A 723 -20.82 0.76 14.57
N PRO A 724 -20.11 0.01 15.44
CA PRO A 724 -20.44 -0.14 16.85
C PRO A 724 -20.34 1.16 17.66
N ALA A 725 -19.64 2.18 17.15
CA ALA A 725 -19.55 3.51 17.74
C ALA A 725 -20.93 4.13 18.03
N MET A 726 -21.92 3.87 17.16
CA MET A 726 -23.28 4.34 17.35
C MET A 726 -23.96 3.68 18.56
N GLY A 727 -23.82 2.37 18.70
CA GLY A 727 -24.34 1.63 19.84
C GLY A 727 -23.70 2.04 21.16
N ALA A 728 -22.38 2.28 21.14
CA ALA A 728 -21.64 2.78 22.30
C ALA A 728 -22.10 4.19 22.71
N PHE A 729 -22.29 5.08 21.72
CA PHE A 729 -22.86 6.42 21.93
C PHE A 729 -24.25 6.34 22.56
N ASN A 730 -25.14 5.49 22.03
CA ASN A 730 -26.49 5.32 22.56
C ASN A 730 -26.48 4.85 24.03
N GLN A 731 -25.54 3.98 24.43
CA GLN A 731 -25.39 3.59 25.84
C GLN A 731 -24.88 4.76 26.70
N TRP A 732 -23.92 5.55 26.19
CA TRP A 732 -23.37 6.70 26.92
C TRP A 732 -24.43 7.79 27.18
N VAL A 733 -25.33 8.04 26.23
CA VAL A 733 -26.35 9.10 26.36
C VAL A 733 -27.70 8.64 26.90
N LYS A 734 -27.83 7.35 27.26
CA LYS A 734 -29.06 6.76 27.77
C LYS A 734 -29.56 7.48 29.02
N GLY A 735 -30.86 7.77 29.08
CA GLY A 735 -31.50 8.50 30.16
C GLY A 735 -31.31 10.02 30.11
N THR A 736 -30.62 10.55 29.10
CA THR A 736 -30.47 11.99 28.87
C THR A 736 -31.39 12.47 27.74
N ALA A 737 -31.50 13.78 27.54
CA ALA A 737 -32.25 14.35 26.42
C ALA A 737 -31.75 13.88 25.04
N LEU A 738 -30.46 13.51 24.94
CA LEU A 738 -29.83 13.01 23.71
C LEU A 738 -30.25 11.58 23.36
N GLU A 739 -31.03 10.89 24.20
CA GLU A 739 -31.60 9.58 23.84
C GLU A 739 -32.48 9.70 22.57
N ASN A 740 -33.24 10.80 22.43
CA ASN A 740 -34.01 11.10 21.22
C ASN A 740 -33.15 11.80 20.17
N TRP A 741 -33.08 11.25 18.95
CA TRP A 741 -32.25 11.84 17.89
C TRP A 741 -32.67 13.25 17.48
N ARG A 742 -33.92 13.66 17.74
CA ARG A 742 -34.39 15.02 17.47
C ARG A 742 -33.71 16.09 18.34
N ASN A 743 -33.04 15.67 19.41
CA ASN A 743 -32.20 16.54 20.25
C ASN A 743 -30.70 16.35 19.96
N ARG A 744 -30.33 15.53 18.98
CA ARG A 744 -28.93 15.25 18.63
C ARG A 744 -28.48 16.26 17.58
N HIS A 745 -27.79 17.30 18.03
CA HIS A 745 -27.10 18.23 17.16
C HIS A 745 -25.62 17.85 17.05
N VAL A 746 -25.09 17.86 15.81
CA VAL A 746 -23.75 17.33 15.51
C VAL A 746 -22.62 18.04 16.27
N ASP A 747 -22.73 19.36 16.44
CA ASP A 747 -21.79 20.21 17.17
C ASP A 747 -21.90 19.99 18.69
N GLU A 748 -23.10 19.94 19.23
CA GLU A 748 -23.33 19.71 20.67
C GLU A 748 -22.80 18.34 21.12
N ILE A 749 -22.99 17.31 20.29
CA ILE A 749 -22.39 15.99 20.52
C ILE A 749 -20.86 16.07 20.50
N ALA A 750 -20.28 16.75 19.52
CA ALA A 750 -18.84 16.92 19.40
C ALA A 750 -18.24 17.68 20.59
N GLU A 751 -18.87 18.79 21.00
CA GLU A 751 -18.46 19.57 22.17
C GLU A 751 -18.54 18.74 23.45
N LYS A 752 -19.66 18.04 23.68
CA LYS A 752 -19.83 17.16 24.84
C LYS A 752 -18.77 16.05 24.87
N LEU A 753 -18.49 15.43 23.73
CA LEU A 753 -17.50 14.36 23.60
C LEU A 753 -16.09 14.88 23.92
N MET A 754 -15.70 16.05 23.40
CA MET A 754 -14.41 16.68 23.71
C MET A 754 -14.30 17.11 25.18
N GLN A 755 -15.39 17.66 25.74
CA GLN A 755 -15.47 18.07 27.15
C GLN A 755 -15.28 16.90 28.11
N GLU A 756 -16.05 15.83 27.91
CA GLU A 756 -15.99 14.66 28.77
C GLU A 756 -14.73 13.83 28.54
N THR A 757 -14.15 13.84 27.34
CA THR A 757 -12.83 13.23 27.10
C THR A 757 -11.76 13.90 27.93
N ALA A 758 -11.73 15.24 27.96
CA ALA A 758 -10.76 15.99 28.77
C ALA A 758 -10.96 15.74 30.27
N ALA A 759 -12.22 15.72 30.73
CA ALA A 759 -12.55 15.41 32.12
C ALA A 759 -12.14 13.99 32.52
N LEU A 760 -12.40 13.00 31.64
CA LEU A 760 -12.02 11.60 31.85
C LEU A 760 -10.50 11.45 31.95
N LEU A 761 -9.74 12.03 31.00
CA LEU A 761 -8.29 11.99 31.02
C LEU A 761 -7.74 12.66 32.29
N LYS A 762 -8.28 13.83 32.67
CA LYS A 762 -7.90 14.51 33.92
C LYS A 762 -8.08 13.60 35.13
N ALA A 763 -9.25 12.97 35.26
CA ALA A 763 -9.54 12.05 36.37
C ALA A 763 -8.61 10.83 36.37
N ARG A 764 -8.33 10.24 35.21
CA ARG A 764 -7.43 9.08 35.07
C ARG A 764 -5.99 9.45 35.45
N PHE A 765 -5.46 10.56 34.95
CA PHE A 765 -4.11 11.02 35.31
C PHE A 765 -4.00 11.33 36.80
N GLN A 766 -5.01 11.95 37.40
CA GLN A 766 -5.04 12.19 38.85
C GLN A 766 -5.02 10.88 39.65
N SER A 767 -5.77 9.86 39.21
CA SER A 767 -5.80 8.56 39.89
C SER A 767 -4.49 7.77 39.83
N LEU A 768 -3.61 8.08 38.86
CA LEU A 768 -2.30 7.44 38.69
C LEU A 768 -1.18 8.14 39.46
N MET A 769 -1.42 9.36 39.95
CA MET A 769 -0.46 10.09 40.78
C MET A 769 -0.59 9.62 42.23
N PRO A 770 0.53 9.33 42.93
CA PRO A 770 0.48 9.02 44.35
C PRO A 770 -0.08 10.23 45.13
N THR A 771 -1.13 9.99 45.91
CA THR A 771 -1.57 10.93 46.95
C THR A 771 -0.50 10.97 48.03
N PHE A 772 0.26 12.07 48.09
CA PHE A 772 1.21 12.34 49.17
C PHE A 772 0.51 12.91 50.40
#